data_AF-D2QWZ2-F1
#
_entry.id   AF-D2QWZ2-F1
#
_cell.length_a   1.000
_cell.length_b   1.000
_cell.length_c   1.000
_cell.angle_alpha   90.00
_cell.angle_beta   90.00
_cell.angle_gamma   90.00
#
_symmetry.space_group_name_H-M   'P 1'
#
loop_
_entity.id
_entity.type
_entity.pdbx_description
1 polymer ?
#
loop_
_entity_poly.entity_id
_entity_poly.type
_entity_poly.pdbx_seq_one_letter_code
_entity_poly.pdbx_strand_id
1 'polypeptide(L)'
;MELPSRPKGNQLLPPGEMTDIRRRLRLLASKHDIATVIACAFDHRTRILPFIFADLRMAPGGVRAVGSALVDSGMTKTRIVLQQWNKNFSPQKMRLDGRIPDLFLVSSMHLHGEECDRLIREANAIDEASRPLIIAGGPRIIYEPWHVFSANPDDPWGADVAITGEEYVLLSLLEVLLSIKSPRETMRQTFLRARDSGALDAIPGIVYAQSSSTRGPAEELIDTGIQQLLGDLDELPSPVIGYSLLEKPGKSDKLALHALTDKEVRKYSPIGSMVLTSGCKFRCSYCPIPAYNQRQHRVKTGERVAAHMGDIAERYGIQFFFGADDNFFNDTARTMDIADTLARHKKDDPKKFGRLLYATEATVHDSIRMQEHLPKIRESGLIAVWMGVEDLTGTLVKKGQSESKTLEAFKLLRSAGIAPIPMMMHHDTQPLISWGTNYGIINQLGVLRKAGALYTQVLMLTPATGSKWYEETFSSGLAFSTVNGEEIEPYRVDGNYVVASKHARPWMKQLNLLIAYTYFFNPLRMLWAIFFPKSNLPHLADETRPAEEIAKLPWRKRAMRWLKRKAKTQLLDAAIQCVGMAGLFHTYRHTIGWMLKLVTGRIERAAAPPISRLPMRDPAGGPAAHALPGTATQVQSTRTVDLISIEPAPQLLQLSLASGMGAERSAASATQANQPTSASGPAPESAPARRAA
;
A
#
# COMPACT_ATOMS: atom_id res chain seq x y z
N MET A 1 8.21 7.17 -12.07
CA MET A 1 6.76 6.95 -11.96
C MET A 1 6.30 7.63 -10.68
N GLU A 2 6.01 8.93 -10.71
CA GLU A 2 5.23 9.58 -9.65
C GLU A 2 3.85 9.85 -10.25
N LEU A 3 2.75 9.43 -9.60
CA LEU A 3 1.41 9.67 -10.14
C LEU A 3 1.18 11.18 -10.37
N PRO A 4 0.60 11.60 -11.51
CA PRO A 4 0.23 13.00 -11.71
C PRO A 4 -0.78 13.44 -10.64
N SER A 5 -0.73 14.71 -10.26
CA SER A 5 -1.71 15.32 -9.35
C SER A 5 -2.78 16.05 -10.15
N ARG A 6 -4.05 15.98 -9.74
CA ARG A 6 -5.12 16.77 -10.36
C ARG A 6 -4.86 18.27 -10.17
N PRO A 7 -5.44 19.14 -11.02
CA PRO A 7 -5.33 20.59 -10.87
C PRO A 7 -5.71 21.06 -9.47
N LYS A 8 -5.01 22.09 -8.95
CA LYS A 8 -5.26 22.64 -7.61
C LYS A 8 -6.74 22.98 -7.42
N GLY A 9 -7.31 22.56 -6.30
CA GLY A 9 -8.75 22.72 -6.01
C GLY A 9 -9.64 21.58 -6.54
N ASN A 10 -9.18 20.80 -7.52
CA ASN A 10 -9.87 19.61 -8.05
C ASN A 10 -9.21 18.30 -7.56
N GLN A 11 -8.57 18.33 -6.39
CA GLN A 11 -7.83 17.20 -5.82
C GLN A 11 -8.67 16.38 -4.81
N LEU A 12 -9.62 17.04 -4.16
CA LEU A 12 -10.51 16.47 -3.17
C LEU A 12 -11.95 16.44 -3.71
N LEU A 13 -12.78 15.56 -3.15
CA LEU A 13 -14.23 15.58 -3.34
C LEU A 13 -14.87 16.82 -2.68
N PRO A 14 -16.03 17.28 -3.16
CA PRO A 14 -16.86 18.24 -2.43
C PRO A 14 -17.26 17.68 -1.05
N PRO A 15 -17.28 18.50 0.02
CA PRO A 15 -17.73 18.04 1.34
C PRO A 15 -19.18 17.53 1.29
N GLY A 16 -19.43 16.36 1.86
CA GLY A 16 -20.74 15.70 1.88
C GLY A 16 -20.97 14.72 0.72
N GLU A 17 -20.17 14.75 -0.35
CA GLU A 17 -20.43 13.93 -1.55
C GLU A 17 -20.23 12.42 -1.30
N MET A 18 -19.32 12.02 -0.41
CA MET A 18 -19.21 10.61 0.00
C MET A 18 -20.41 10.15 0.85
N THR A 19 -21.07 11.08 1.54
CA THR A 19 -22.33 10.82 2.24
C THR A 19 -23.52 10.76 1.30
N ASP A 20 -23.53 11.62 0.28
CA ASP A 20 -24.62 11.74 -0.68
C ASP A 20 -24.61 10.59 -1.69
N ILE A 21 -23.47 10.17 -2.23
CA ILE A 21 -23.40 9.01 -3.14
C ILE A 21 -23.93 7.73 -2.50
N ARG A 22 -23.65 7.48 -1.21
CA ARG A 22 -24.21 6.35 -0.46
C ARG A 22 -25.72 6.48 -0.31
N ARG A 23 -26.26 7.71 -0.14
CA ARG A 23 -27.71 7.95 -0.07
C ARG A 23 -28.38 7.66 -1.42
N ARG A 24 -27.78 8.09 -2.53
CA ARG A 24 -28.25 7.81 -3.90
C ARG A 24 -28.20 6.30 -4.19
N LEU A 25 -27.07 5.64 -3.88
CA LEU A 25 -26.91 4.20 -4.00
C LEU A 25 -27.91 3.38 -3.20
N ARG A 26 -28.26 3.75 -1.95
CA ARG A 26 -29.31 3.04 -1.18
C ARG A 26 -30.66 2.98 -1.94
N LEU A 27 -30.97 4.01 -2.72
CA LEU A 27 -32.21 4.10 -3.53
C LEU A 27 -32.11 3.35 -4.87
N LEU A 28 -30.90 3.02 -5.32
CA LEU A 28 -30.65 2.18 -6.50
C LEU A 28 -30.55 0.70 -6.09
N ALA A 29 -29.70 0.38 -5.12
CA ALA A 29 -29.48 -0.96 -4.60
C ALA A 29 -30.76 -1.60 -4.03
N SER A 30 -31.69 -0.83 -3.47
CA SER A 30 -32.99 -1.36 -3.00
C SER A 30 -33.88 -1.96 -4.11
N LYS A 31 -33.53 -1.74 -5.38
CA LYS A 31 -34.21 -2.30 -6.56
C LYS A 31 -33.58 -3.63 -7.05
N HIS A 32 -32.48 -4.09 -6.43
CA HIS A 32 -31.66 -5.20 -6.95
C HIS A 32 -31.10 -6.09 -5.83
N ASP A 33 -31.21 -7.42 -5.96
CA ASP A 33 -30.54 -8.35 -5.05
C ASP A 33 -29.05 -8.48 -5.41
N ILE A 34 -28.20 -7.56 -4.97
CA ILE A 34 -26.76 -7.58 -5.27
C ILE A 34 -25.98 -8.34 -4.19
N ALA A 35 -25.51 -9.54 -4.53
CA ALA A 35 -24.58 -10.34 -3.72
C ALA A 35 -23.12 -10.03 -4.10
N THR A 36 -22.26 -9.85 -3.09
CA THR A 36 -20.86 -9.43 -3.27
C THR A 36 -19.90 -10.27 -2.45
N VAL A 37 -18.77 -10.67 -3.05
CA VAL A 37 -17.63 -11.26 -2.34
C VAL A 37 -16.39 -10.40 -2.57
N ILE A 38 -15.71 -10.03 -1.48
CA ILE A 38 -14.47 -9.24 -1.48
C ILE A 38 -13.32 -10.14 -1.00
N ALA A 39 -12.37 -10.47 -1.86
CA ALA A 39 -11.15 -11.19 -1.49
C ALA A 39 -9.99 -10.22 -1.20
N CYS A 40 -9.36 -10.37 -0.04
CA CYS A 40 -8.00 -9.84 0.18
C CYS A 40 -7.01 -10.91 -0.26
N ALA A 41 -6.28 -10.64 -1.35
CA ALA A 41 -5.22 -11.51 -1.84
C ALA A 41 -4.09 -11.58 -0.82
N PHE A 42 -3.54 -12.77 -0.57
CA PHE A 42 -2.45 -12.96 0.40
C PHE A 42 -1.61 -14.21 0.10
N ASP A 43 -0.38 -13.97 -0.36
CA ASP A 43 0.63 -15.01 -0.53
C ASP A 43 1.27 -15.37 0.82
N HIS A 44 1.23 -16.65 1.19
CA HIS A 44 1.84 -17.14 2.43
C HIS A 44 3.39 -17.24 2.37
N ARG A 45 4.02 -16.93 1.22
CA ARG A 45 5.48 -16.79 1.07
C ARG A 45 6.03 -15.54 1.74
N THR A 46 5.24 -14.48 1.90
CA THR A 46 5.67 -13.19 2.51
C THR A 46 5.57 -13.18 4.04
N ARG A 47 5.36 -14.35 4.68
CA ARG A 47 5.16 -14.48 6.13
C ARG A 47 6.48 -14.49 6.90
N ILE A 48 7.16 -13.35 6.88
CA ILE A 48 8.50 -13.14 7.45
C ILE A 48 8.55 -11.85 8.31
N LEU A 49 9.70 -11.57 8.94
CA LEU A 49 9.90 -10.29 9.63
C LEU A 49 9.76 -9.12 8.64
N PRO A 50 9.38 -7.91 9.08
CA PRO A 50 8.95 -7.55 10.43
C PRO A 50 7.46 -7.86 10.73
N PHE A 51 6.69 -8.33 9.75
CA PHE A 51 5.21 -8.32 9.80
C PHE A 51 4.55 -9.60 10.34
N ILE A 52 5.32 -10.69 10.48
CA ILE A 52 4.82 -11.98 10.95
C ILE A 52 4.08 -11.92 12.30
N PHE A 53 3.06 -12.77 12.43
CA PHE A 53 2.04 -12.84 13.48
C PHE A 53 1.03 -11.69 13.46
N ALA A 54 1.44 -10.43 13.20
CA ALA A 54 0.48 -9.35 12.94
C ALA A 54 -0.32 -9.63 11.66
N ASP A 55 0.37 -10.14 10.63
CA ASP A 55 -0.17 -10.63 9.35
C ASP A 55 -1.39 -11.56 9.43
N LEU A 56 -1.51 -12.37 10.50
CA LEU A 56 -2.65 -13.27 10.71
C LEU A 56 -3.56 -12.85 11.87
N ARG A 57 -3.24 -11.76 12.60
CA ARG A 57 -3.94 -11.29 13.81
C ARG A 57 -4.55 -9.89 13.70
N MET A 58 -4.52 -9.32 12.51
CA MET A 58 -5.09 -8.01 12.21
C MET A 58 -5.82 -8.10 10.86
N ALA A 59 -7.16 -8.05 10.89
CA ALA A 59 -7.94 -7.95 9.66
C ALA A 59 -7.58 -6.65 8.92
N PRO A 60 -7.21 -6.68 7.63
CA PRO A 60 -6.78 -5.48 6.90
C PRO A 60 -7.81 -4.35 6.88
N GLY A 61 -7.34 -3.11 6.70
CA GLY A 61 -8.19 -1.91 6.64
C GLY A 61 -9.03 -1.85 5.37
N GLY A 62 -8.38 -1.81 4.20
CA GLY A 62 -9.01 -1.51 2.91
C GLY A 62 -10.24 -2.36 2.59
N VAL A 63 -10.14 -3.69 2.57
CA VAL A 63 -11.29 -4.55 2.26
C VAL A 63 -12.46 -4.41 3.25
N ARG A 64 -12.19 -4.07 4.52
CA ARG A 64 -13.24 -3.80 5.51
C ARG A 64 -13.88 -2.44 5.31
N ALA A 65 -13.12 -1.43 4.89
CA ALA A 65 -13.65 -0.10 4.60
C ALA A 65 -14.51 -0.12 3.32
N VAL A 66 -14.03 -0.78 2.25
CA VAL A 66 -14.83 -1.12 1.05
C VAL A 66 -16.10 -1.89 1.41
N GLY A 67 -16.00 -2.98 2.18
CA GLY A 67 -17.18 -3.75 2.58
C GLY A 67 -18.16 -2.95 3.45
N SER A 68 -17.66 -2.05 4.30
CA SER A 68 -18.49 -1.12 5.06
C SER A 68 -19.20 -0.12 4.14
N ALA A 69 -18.52 0.36 3.09
CA ALA A 69 -19.10 1.30 2.11
C ALA A 69 -20.19 0.65 1.25
N LEU A 70 -20.00 -0.60 0.81
CA LEU A 70 -21.01 -1.33 0.05
C LEU A 70 -22.27 -1.61 0.89
N VAL A 71 -22.09 -2.14 2.11
CA VAL A 71 -23.23 -2.46 3.01
C VAL A 71 -23.95 -1.20 3.45
N ASP A 72 -23.22 -0.12 3.78
CA ASP A 72 -23.82 1.17 4.11
C ASP A 72 -24.55 1.79 2.91
N SER A 73 -24.12 1.50 1.68
CA SER A 73 -24.80 1.86 0.41
C SER A 73 -25.97 0.93 0.04
N GLY A 74 -26.35 -0.02 0.91
CA GLY A 74 -27.50 -0.91 0.73
C GLY A 74 -27.17 -2.30 0.17
N MET A 75 -25.93 -2.59 -0.22
CA MET A 75 -25.49 -3.91 -0.72
C MET A 75 -25.18 -4.85 0.45
N THR A 76 -26.21 -5.17 1.24
CA THR A 76 -26.11 -5.88 2.53
C THR A 76 -25.58 -7.31 2.41
N LYS A 77 -25.79 -7.98 1.27
CA LYS A 77 -25.26 -9.31 0.96
C LYS A 77 -23.78 -9.29 0.57
N THR A 78 -22.93 -8.79 1.47
CA THR A 78 -21.47 -8.70 1.25
C THR A 78 -20.71 -9.64 2.18
N ARG A 79 -19.69 -10.34 1.65
CA ARG A 79 -18.76 -11.19 2.43
C ARG A 79 -17.29 -10.83 2.13
N ILE A 80 -16.45 -10.73 3.15
CA ILE A 80 -15.01 -10.45 3.03
C ILE A 80 -14.20 -11.71 3.33
N VAL A 81 -13.50 -12.24 2.34
CA VAL A 81 -12.56 -13.36 2.49
C VAL A 81 -11.14 -12.84 2.63
N LEU A 82 -10.46 -13.22 3.71
CA LEU A 82 -9.02 -12.96 3.88
C LEU A 82 -8.23 -14.23 3.57
N GLN A 83 -7.40 -14.25 2.52
CA GLN A 83 -6.55 -15.43 2.24
C GLN A 83 -5.50 -15.69 3.33
N GLN A 84 -5.18 -14.67 4.15
CA GLN A 84 -4.48 -14.81 5.43
C GLN A 84 -5.07 -15.96 6.27
N TRP A 85 -6.40 -16.04 6.31
CA TRP A 85 -7.16 -16.99 7.11
C TRP A 85 -7.70 -18.18 6.31
N ASN A 86 -7.96 -17.99 5.02
CA ASN A 86 -8.61 -18.93 4.12
C ASN A 86 -7.77 -19.13 2.84
N LYS A 87 -6.56 -19.68 2.99
CA LYS A 87 -5.58 -19.83 1.89
C LYS A 87 -6.19 -20.50 0.65
N ASN A 88 -6.98 -21.55 0.86
CA ASN A 88 -7.50 -22.42 -0.19
C ASN A 88 -8.72 -21.86 -0.95
N PHE A 89 -9.17 -20.64 -0.65
CA PHE A 89 -10.36 -20.04 -1.24
C PHE A 89 -10.30 -19.99 -2.78
N SER A 90 -11.39 -20.41 -3.41
CA SER A 90 -11.55 -20.47 -4.86
C SER A 90 -12.85 -19.78 -5.31
N PRO A 91 -12.79 -18.72 -6.16
CA PRO A 91 -13.95 -18.03 -6.69
C PRO A 91 -14.92 -18.95 -7.46
N GLN A 92 -14.42 -19.97 -8.17
CA GLN A 92 -15.29 -20.97 -8.83
C GLN A 92 -16.26 -21.66 -7.86
N LYS A 93 -15.85 -21.79 -6.59
CA LYS A 93 -16.56 -22.52 -5.52
C LYS A 93 -17.17 -21.58 -4.48
N MET A 94 -16.99 -20.26 -4.60
CA MET A 94 -17.68 -19.31 -3.71
C MET A 94 -19.19 -19.38 -3.95
N ARG A 95 -19.98 -19.49 -2.89
CA ARG A 95 -21.45 -19.41 -2.96
C ARG A 95 -21.94 -18.57 -1.79
N LEU A 96 -22.62 -17.47 -2.09
CA LEU A 96 -23.29 -16.62 -1.11
C LEU A 96 -24.80 -16.76 -1.36
N ASP A 97 -25.58 -17.02 -0.31
CA ASP A 97 -26.99 -17.42 -0.39
C ASP A 97 -27.26 -18.55 -1.42
N GLY A 98 -26.29 -19.49 -1.55
CA GLY A 98 -26.37 -20.62 -2.47
C GLY A 98 -25.94 -20.35 -3.92
N ARG A 99 -25.78 -19.08 -4.33
CA ARG A 99 -25.45 -18.68 -5.72
C ARG A 99 -24.04 -18.07 -5.87
N ILE A 100 -23.55 -17.99 -7.11
CA ILE A 100 -22.40 -17.12 -7.44
C ILE A 100 -22.83 -15.66 -7.14
N PRO A 101 -21.98 -14.83 -6.51
CA PRO A 101 -22.28 -13.41 -6.31
C PRO A 101 -22.32 -12.64 -7.64
N ASP A 102 -23.03 -11.53 -7.67
CA ASP A 102 -23.07 -10.62 -8.84
C ASP A 102 -21.75 -9.86 -9.00
N LEU A 103 -21.07 -9.58 -7.88
CA LEU A 103 -19.81 -8.85 -7.81
C LEU A 103 -18.72 -9.70 -7.13
N PHE A 104 -17.55 -9.79 -7.77
CA PHE A 104 -16.33 -10.34 -7.17
C PHE A 104 -15.23 -9.28 -7.15
N LEU A 105 -14.93 -8.77 -5.96
CA LEU A 105 -13.90 -7.77 -5.74
C LEU A 105 -12.63 -8.46 -5.25
N VAL A 106 -11.47 -8.09 -5.79
CA VAL A 106 -10.16 -8.57 -5.32
C VAL A 106 -9.24 -7.38 -5.00
N SER A 107 -8.64 -7.38 -3.82
CA SER A 107 -7.72 -6.35 -3.36
C SER A 107 -6.33 -6.93 -3.10
N SER A 108 -5.28 -6.30 -3.63
CA SER A 108 -3.91 -6.82 -3.55
C SER A 108 -2.83 -5.74 -3.38
N MET A 109 -1.78 -6.09 -2.64
CA MET A 109 -0.48 -5.40 -2.62
C MET A 109 0.43 -6.04 -3.67
N HIS A 110 1.44 -5.33 -4.18
CA HIS A 110 2.32 -5.86 -5.24
C HIS A 110 2.93 -7.24 -4.86
N LEU A 111 3.38 -7.39 -3.61
CA LEU A 111 3.90 -8.64 -3.02
C LEU A 111 2.88 -9.80 -2.84
N HIS A 112 1.62 -9.59 -3.24
CA HIS A 112 0.57 -10.62 -3.35
C HIS A 112 0.02 -10.75 -4.79
N GLY A 113 0.78 -10.29 -5.79
CA GLY A 113 0.33 -10.22 -7.19
C GLY A 113 -0.15 -11.56 -7.75
N GLU A 114 0.64 -12.63 -7.62
CA GLU A 114 0.31 -13.95 -8.16
C GLU A 114 -0.99 -14.55 -7.60
N GLU A 115 -1.29 -14.36 -6.31
CA GLU A 115 -2.55 -14.81 -5.71
C GLU A 115 -3.74 -13.96 -6.18
N CYS A 116 -3.55 -12.67 -6.44
CA CYS A 116 -4.54 -11.81 -7.11
C CYS A 116 -4.86 -12.35 -8.51
N ASP A 117 -3.81 -12.66 -9.28
CA ASP A 117 -3.93 -13.09 -10.68
C ASP A 117 -4.50 -14.51 -10.78
N ARG A 118 -4.22 -15.40 -9.81
CA ARG A 118 -4.90 -16.70 -9.65
C ARG A 118 -6.38 -16.52 -9.36
N LEU A 119 -6.75 -15.67 -8.40
CA LEU A 119 -8.15 -15.42 -8.04
C LEU A 119 -8.94 -14.83 -9.22
N ILE A 120 -8.32 -13.97 -10.02
CA ILE A 120 -8.94 -13.42 -11.24
C ILE A 120 -9.11 -14.52 -12.28
N ARG A 121 -8.05 -15.27 -12.64
CA ARG A 121 -8.14 -16.44 -13.56
C ARG A 121 -9.24 -17.42 -13.15
N GLU A 122 -9.32 -17.77 -11.86
CA GLU A 122 -10.35 -18.67 -11.35
C GLU A 122 -11.77 -18.08 -11.45
N ALA A 123 -11.93 -16.76 -11.33
CA ALA A 123 -13.21 -16.09 -11.56
C ALA A 123 -13.54 -15.95 -13.07
N ASN A 124 -12.55 -15.81 -13.95
CA ASN A 124 -12.76 -15.87 -15.41
C ASN A 124 -13.24 -17.26 -15.87
N ALA A 125 -12.85 -18.33 -15.17
CA ALA A 125 -13.25 -19.71 -15.46
C ALA A 125 -14.66 -20.09 -14.95
N ILE A 126 -15.44 -19.14 -14.44
CA ILE A 126 -16.86 -19.33 -14.13
C ILE A 126 -17.68 -19.19 -15.42
N ASP A 127 -18.68 -20.05 -15.61
CA ASP A 127 -19.61 -20.02 -16.74
C ASP A 127 -20.16 -18.60 -17.01
N GLU A 128 -20.19 -18.19 -18.28
CA GLU A 128 -20.51 -16.83 -18.73
C GLU A 128 -21.90 -16.34 -18.29
N ALA A 129 -22.90 -17.22 -18.16
CA ALA A 129 -24.23 -16.84 -17.67
C ALA A 129 -24.26 -16.59 -16.15
N SER A 130 -23.25 -17.09 -15.42
CA SER A 130 -23.12 -16.98 -13.96
C SER A 130 -21.92 -16.13 -13.51
N ARG A 131 -21.03 -15.72 -14.41
CA ARG A 131 -19.76 -15.05 -14.07
C ARG A 131 -20.02 -13.69 -13.39
N PRO A 132 -19.39 -13.40 -12.23
CA PRO A 132 -19.51 -12.11 -11.58
C PRO A 132 -18.90 -10.99 -12.45
N LEU A 133 -19.26 -9.74 -12.15
CA LEU A 133 -18.39 -8.60 -12.51
C LEU A 133 -17.14 -8.65 -11.63
N ILE A 134 -15.96 -8.81 -12.24
CA ILE A 134 -14.67 -8.88 -11.55
C ILE A 134 -14.08 -7.47 -11.45
N ILE A 135 -13.89 -7.01 -10.23
CA ILE A 135 -13.36 -5.67 -9.92
C ILE A 135 -12.06 -5.82 -9.12
N ALA A 136 -10.95 -5.31 -9.65
CA ALA A 136 -9.65 -5.33 -8.97
C ALA A 136 -9.33 -3.98 -8.30
N GLY A 137 -8.54 -3.99 -7.23
CA GLY A 137 -8.08 -2.76 -6.56
C GLY A 137 -6.99 -2.96 -5.51
N GLY A 138 -6.71 -1.91 -4.73
CA GLY A 138 -5.70 -1.92 -3.67
C GLY A 138 -4.28 -1.55 -4.16
N PRO A 139 -3.27 -1.58 -3.27
CA PRO A 139 -1.99 -0.91 -3.49
C PRO A 139 -1.17 -1.30 -4.74
N ARG A 140 -1.36 -2.48 -5.33
CA ARG A 140 -0.77 -2.82 -6.64
C ARG A 140 -1.42 -2.01 -7.76
N ILE A 141 -2.76 -1.97 -7.73
CA ILE A 141 -3.63 -1.49 -8.81
C ILE A 141 -3.67 0.04 -8.89
N ILE A 142 -3.43 0.72 -7.76
CA ILE A 142 -3.27 2.17 -7.65
C ILE A 142 -2.15 2.71 -8.58
N TYR A 143 -1.09 1.92 -8.84
CA TYR A 143 0.07 2.38 -9.61
C TYR A 143 0.30 1.58 -10.90
N GLU A 144 -0.07 0.30 -10.92
CA GLU A 144 0.15 -0.61 -12.05
C GLU A 144 -1.17 -1.31 -12.47
N PRO A 145 -2.23 -0.56 -12.84
CA PRO A 145 -3.56 -1.13 -13.09
C PRO A 145 -3.62 -2.11 -14.27
N TRP A 146 -2.68 -2.04 -15.21
CA TRP A 146 -2.58 -3.01 -16.32
C TRP A 146 -2.28 -4.43 -15.86
N HIS A 147 -1.71 -4.64 -14.66
CA HIS A 147 -1.28 -5.96 -14.20
C HIS A 147 -2.41 -6.96 -13.90
N VAL A 148 -3.68 -6.54 -13.96
CA VAL A 148 -4.86 -7.41 -13.78
C VAL A 148 -5.62 -7.69 -15.09
N PHE A 149 -4.99 -7.40 -16.23
CA PHE A 149 -5.45 -7.76 -17.57
C PHE A 149 -4.34 -8.54 -18.28
N SER A 150 -4.64 -9.72 -18.81
CA SER A 150 -3.66 -10.51 -19.55
C SER A 150 -3.35 -9.88 -20.90
N ALA A 151 -2.06 -9.69 -21.17
CA ALA A 151 -1.54 -9.36 -22.48
C ALA A 151 -1.07 -10.61 -23.26
N ASN A 152 -1.37 -11.82 -22.77
CA ASN A 152 -1.08 -13.06 -23.48
C ASN A 152 -2.34 -13.52 -24.25
N PRO A 153 -2.32 -13.56 -25.60
CA PRO A 153 -3.46 -14.07 -26.37
C PRO A 153 -3.75 -15.56 -26.09
N ASP A 154 -2.74 -16.34 -25.68
CA ASP A 154 -2.88 -17.77 -25.37
C ASP A 154 -3.39 -18.05 -23.93
N ASP A 155 -3.45 -17.02 -23.07
CA ASP A 155 -3.99 -17.08 -21.70
C ASP A 155 -4.83 -15.82 -21.42
N PRO A 156 -6.00 -15.64 -22.06
CA PRO A 156 -6.80 -14.41 -21.99
C PRO A 156 -7.67 -14.37 -20.71
N TRP A 157 -7.05 -14.00 -19.59
CA TRP A 157 -7.73 -13.69 -18.32
C TRP A 157 -7.71 -12.19 -18.02
N GLY A 158 -8.54 -11.77 -17.07
CA GLY A 158 -8.52 -10.39 -16.59
C GLY A 158 -9.73 -10.01 -15.75
N ALA A 159 -9.56 -9.00 -14.91
CA ALA A 159 -10.68 -8.25 -14.34
C ALA A 159 -11.49 -7.60 -15.47
N ASP A 160 -12.75 -7.28 -15.23
CA ASP A 160 -13.50 -6.44 -16.18
C ASP A 160 -13.12 -4.95 -15.99
N VAL A 161 -12.81 -4.56 -14.74
CA VAL A 161 -12.36 -3.20 -14.37
C VAL A 161 -11.41 -3.21 -13.16
N ALA A 162 -10.48 -2.26 -13.16
CA ALA A 162 -9.52 -1.97 -12.11
C ALA A 162 -9.81 -0.60 -11.49
N ILE A 163 -9.75 -0.49 -10.16
CA ILE A 163 -9.96 0.74 -9.39
C ILE A 163 -8.61 1.24 -8.86
N THR A 164 -8.22 2.46 -9.25
CA THR A 164 -6.95 3.11 -8.85
C THR A 164 -7.10 4.08 -7.68
N GLY A 165 -8.33 4.27 -7.19
CA GLY A 165 -8.68 5.20 -6.11
C GLY A 165 -9.30 4.56 -4.85
N GLU A 166 -9.92 5.43 -4.05
CA GLU A 166 -10.57 5.12 -2.77
C GLU A 166 -12.01 4.57 -2.97
N GLU A 167 -12.71 4.24 -1.89
CA GLU A 167 -14.05 3.64 -1.92
C GLU A 167 -15.04 4.43 -2.79
N TYR A 168 -14.93 5.76 -2.81
CA TYR A 168 -15.78 6.63 -3.62
C TYR A 168 -15.79 6.24 -5.11
N VAL A 169 -14.64 5.88 -5.69
CA VAL A 169 -14.54 5.55 -7.12
C VAL A 169 -15.32 4.27 -7.46
N LEU A 170 -15.25 3.27 -6.57
CA LEU A 170 -16.08 2.06 -6.65
C LEU A 170 -17.57 2.39 -6.50
N LEU A 171 -17.93 3.33 -5.61
CA LEU A 171 -19.31 3.78 -5.45
C LEU A 171 -19.81 4.53 -6.69
N SER A 172 -18.99 5.36 -7.34
CA SER A 172 -19.33 6.05 -8.60
C SER A 172 -19.57 5.07 -9.75
N LEU A 173 -18.71 4.04 -9.88
CA LEU A 173 -18.94 2.95 -10.82
C LEU A 173 -20.28 2.25 -10.55
N LEU A 174 -20.54 1.86 -9.30
CA LEU A 174 -21.79 1.17 -8.95
C LEU A 174 -23.02 2.06 -9.09
N GLU A 175 -22.90 3.38 -8.92
CA GLU A 175 -24.00 4.33 -9.15
C GLU A 175 -24.37 4.36 -10.64
N VAL A 176 -23.40 4.52 -11.54
CA VAL A 176 -23.65 4.45 -12.99
C VAL A 176 -24.26 3.11 -13.38
N LEU A 177 -23.66 1.99 -12.95
CA LEU A 177 -24.17 0.65 -13.30
C LEU A 177 -25.60 0.42 -12.79
N LEU A 178 -25.88 0.69 -11.51
CA LEU A 178 -27.22 0.45 -10.93
C LEU A 178 -28.25 1.46 -11.42
N SER A 179 -27.86 2.63 -11.92
CA SER A 179 -28.80 3.60 -12.52
C SER A 179 -29.37 3.13 -13.86
N ILE A 180 -28.59 2.37 -14.65
CA ILE A 180 -28.99 1.87 -15.99
C ILE A 180 -29.38 0.38 -15.99
N LYS A 181 -29.31 -0.30 -14.84
CA LYS A 181 -29.41 -1.77 -14.75
C LYS A 181 -30.81 -2.30 -15.09
N SER A 182 -30.88 -3.20 -16.07
CA SER A 182 -32.13 -3.92 -16.37
C SER A 182 -32.39 -5.07 -15.37
N PRO A 183 -33.64 -5.34 -14.95
CA PRO A 183 -33.94 -6.33 -13.89
C PRO A 183 -33.51 -7.79 -14.15
N ARG A 184 -33.26 -8.18 -15.41
CA ARG A 184 -32.83 -9.53 -15.82
C ARG A 184 -31.37 -9.62 -16.28
N GLU A 185 -30.66 -8.50 -16.25
CA GLU A 185 -29.28 -8.36 -16.73
C GLU A 185 -28.29 -8.72 -15.59
N THR A 186 -27.15 -9.34 -15.89
CA THR A 186 -26.09 -9.54 -14.87
C THR A 186 -25.33 -8.22 -14.61
N MET A 187 -24.63 -8.08 -13.48
CA MET A 187 -23.78 -6.88 -13.28
C MET A 187 -22.69 -6.75 -14.35
N ARG A 188 -22.16 -7.88 -14.87
CA ARG A 188 -21.18 -7.88 -15.96
C ARG A 188 -21.77 -7.39 -17.28
N GLN A 189 -22.97 -7.84 -17.64
CA GLN A 189 -23.68 -7.36 -18.83
C GLN A 189 -23.98 -5.85 -18.74
N THR A 190 -24.45 -5.38 -17.59
CA THR A 190 -24.68 -3.95 -17.33
C THR A 190 -23.37 -3.14 -17.49
N PHE A 191 -22.25 -3.66 -17.00
CA PHE A 191 -20.93 -3.04 -17.16
C PHE A 191 -20.45 -2.97 -18.61
N LEU A 192 -20.55 -4.08 -19.35
CA LEU A 192 -20.16 -4.11 -20.77
C LEU A 192 -20.97 -3.08 -21.57
N ARG A 193 -22.29 -3.00 -21.33
CA ARG A 193 -23.15 -1.98 -21.95
C ARG A 193 -22.80 -0.55 -21.54
N ALA A 194 -22.41 -0.31 -20.28
CA ALA A 194 -21.96 1.01 -19.82
C ALA A 194 -20.62 1.43 -20.46
N ARG A 195 -19.69 0.48 -20.60
CA ARG A 195 -18.41 0.65 -21.29
C ARG A 195 -18.64 1.00 -22.76
N ASP A 196 -19.43 0.18 -23.45
CA ASP A 196 -19.67 0.30 -24.89
C ASP A 196 -20.50 1.54 -25.26
N SER A 197 -21.14 2.21 -24.29
CA SER A 197 -21.84 3.49 -24.47
C SER A 197 -21.09 4.72 -23.93
N GLY A 198 -19.82 4.60 -23.53
CA GLY A 198 -19.03 5.70 -22.95
C GLY A 198 -19.55 6.23 -21.61
N ALA A 199 -20.45 5.51 -20.92
CA ALA A 199 -21.05 5.96 -19.67
C ALA A 199 -20.08 5.86 -18.47
N LEU A 200 -18.94 5.19 -18.66
CA LEU A 200 -17.90 5.02 -17.64
C LEU A 200 -16.83 6.13 -17.68
N ASP A 201 -16.70 6.82 -18.82
CA ASP A 201 -15.60 7.74 -19.16
C ASP A 201 -15.49 8.91 -18.19
N ALA A 202 -16.62 9.32 -17.60
CA ALA A 202 -16.72 10.42 -16.66
C ALA A 202 -16.34 10.07 -15.21
N ILE A 203 -16.01 8.81 -14.90
CA ILE A 203 -15.67 8.34 -13.54
C ILE A 203 -14.14 8.33 -13.37
N PRO A 204 -13.48 9.29 -12.70
CA PRO A 204 -12.02 9.32 -12.66
C PRO A 204 -11.49 8.31 -11.63
N GLY A 205 -10.52 7.50 -12.03
CA GLY A 205 -9.85 6.50 -11.18
C GLY A 205 -10.20 5.03 -11.51
N ILE A 206 -10.75 4.77 -12.70
CA ILE A 206 -10.95 3.41 -13.21
C ILE A 206 -10.16 3.15 -14.50
N VAL A 207 -9.68 1.92 -14.63
CA VAL A 207 -9.07 1.39 -15.86
C VAL A 207 -9.82 0.14 -16.29
N TYR A 208 -10.20 0.02 -17.57
CA TYR A 208 -10.95 -1.12 -18.08
C TYR A 208 -10.50 -1.55 -19.47
N ALA A 209 -10.70 -2.83 -19.78
CA ALA A 209 -10.32 -3.40 -21.07
C ALA A 209 -11.38 -3.13 -22.16
N GLN A 210 -10.91 -2.63 -23.30
CA GLN A 210 -11.66 -2.60 -24.56
C GLN A 210 -11.19 -3.75 -25.46
N SER A 211 -12.11 -4.29 -26.26
CA SER A 211 -11.89 -5.40 -27.17
C SER A 211 -12.94 -5.37 -28.28
N SER A 212 -12.53 -5.67 -29.51
CA SER A 212 -13.36 -5.75 -30.72
C SER A 212 -14.54 -6.72 -30.61
N SER A 213 -14.48 -7.67 -29.67
CA SER A 213 -15.58 -8.58 -29.37
C SER A 213 -15.79 -8.73 -27.85
N THR A 214 -17.03 -8.95 -27.43
CA THR A 214 -17.44 -9.06 -26.01
C THR A 214 -16.77 -10.23 -25.25
N ARG A 215 -16.08 -11.12 -25.97
CA ARG A 215 -15.36 -12.30 -25.47
C ARG A 215 -13.89 -12.38 -25.93
N GLY A 216 -13.39 -11.35 -26.61
CA GLY A 216 -12.00 -11.30 -27.06
C GLY A 216 -11.01 -11.08 -25.91
N PRO A 217 -9.70 -11.24 -26.16
CA PRO A 217 -8.68 -10.72 -25.26
C PRO A 217 -8.81 -9.20 -25.12
N ALA A 218 -8.24 -8.64 -24.06
CA ALA A 218 -8.06 -7.20 -23.98
C ALA A 218 -7.13 -6.74 -25.12
N GLU A 219 -7.60 -5.81 -25.96
CA GLU A 219 -6.83 -5.27 -27.08
C GLU A 219 -6.18 -3.94 -26.70
N GLU A 220 -6.84 -3.18 -25.84
CA GLU A 220 -6.35 -1.92 -25.26
C GLU A 220 -7.05 -1.64 -23.91
N LEU A 221 -6.47 -0.73 -23.12
CA LEU A 221 -7.01 -0.29 -21.84
C LEU A 221 -7.38 1.19 -21.90
N ILE A 222 -8.58 1.52 -21.44
CA ILE A 222 -9.02 2.90 -21.23
C ILE A 222 -8.77 3.29 -19.77
N ASP A 223 -8.08 4.41 -19.57
CA ASP A 223 -7.72 4.98 -18.27
C ASP A 223 -8.41 6.35 -18.10
N THR A 224 -9.42 6.39 -17.24
CA THR A 224 -10.21 7.61 -16.93
C THR A 224 -9.45 8.67 -16.13
N GLY A 225 -8.16 8.42 -15.84
CA GLY A 225 -7.27 9.36 -15.17
C GLY A 225 -7.33 9.29 -13.64
N ILE A 226 -6.68 10.26 -13.00
CA ILE A 226 -6.52 10.27 -11.54
C ILE A 226 -7.82 10.66 -10.84
N GLN A 227 -8.18 9.91 -9.80
CA GLN A 227 -9.32 10.11 -8.91
C GLN A 227 -9.28 11.43 -8.12
N GLN A 228 -10.44 11.93 -7.69
CA GLN A 228 -10.52 12.80 -6.51
C GLN A 228 -10.40 11.95 -5.24
N LEU A 229 -9.82 12.53 -4.18
CA LEU A 229 -9.66 11.88 -2.88
C LEU A 229 -10.73 12.36 -1.89
N LEU A 230 -11.12 11.53 -0.94
CA LEU A 230 -12.04 11.95 0.12
C LEU A 230 -11.34 12.93 1.07
N GLY A 231 -11.78 14.20 1.08
CA GLY A 231 -11.17 15.26 1.88
C GLY A 231 -11.41 15.10 3.38
N ASP A 232 -12.67 14.92 3.78
CA ASP A 232 -13.06 14.66 5.16
C ASP A 232 -13.24 13.15 5.39
N LEU A 233 -12.37 12.57 6.23
CA LEU A 233 -12.38 11.13 6.50
C LEU A 233 -13.48 10.72 7.49
N ASP A 234 -14.23 11.67 8.07
CA ASP A 234 -15.38 11.38 8.92
C ASP A 234 -16.60 10.90 8.11
N GLU A 235 -16.72 11.30 6.85
CA GLU A 235 -17.77 10.83 5.95
C GLU A 235 -17.74 9.31 5.75
N LEU A 236 -16.58 8.66 5.94
CA LEU A 236 -16.45 7.21 5.81
C LEU A 236 -17.48 6.46 6.69
N PRO A 237 -17.99 5.30 6.22
CA PRO A 237 -18.94 4.47 6.98
C PRO A 237 -18.30 3.92 8.26
N SER A 238 -19.13 3.46 9.20
CA SER A 238 -18.63 2.90 10.46
C SER A 238 -17.80 1.63 10.22
N PRO A 239 -16.52 1.58 10.63
CA PRO A 239 -15.64 0.43 10.42
C PRO A 239 -16.04 -0.81 11.24
N VAL A 240 -17.03 -0.65 12.14
CA VAL A 240 -17.74 -1.75 12.82
C VAL A 240 -18.36 -2.69 11.79
N ILE A 241 -18.99 -2.17 10.73
CA ILE A 241 -19.72 -2.96 9.73
C ILE A 241 -18.80 -4.03 9.12
N GLY A 242 -17.64 -3.61 8.60
CA GLY A 242 -16.65 -4.48 7.95
C GLY A 242 -16.09 -5.60 8.82
N TYR A 243 -16.23 -5.56 10.16
CA TYR A 243 -15.89 -6.70 11.02
C TYR A 243 -16.94 -7.82 11.00
N SER A 244 -18.23 -7.47 10.92
CA SER A 244 -19.31 -8.47 10.79
C SER A 244 -19.40 -9.15 9.41
N LEU A 245 -18.63 -8.67 8.42
CA LEU A 245 -18.58 -9.26 7.07
C LEU A 245 -17.45 -10.29 6.91
N LEU A 246 -16.64 -10.54 7.94
CA LEU A 246 -15.43 -11.36 7.82
C LEU A 246 -15.76 -12.87 7.70
N GLU A 247 -15.21 -13.51 6.68
CA GLU A 247 -15.30 -14.95 6.45
C GLU A 247 -14.62 -15.75 7.58
N LYS A 248 -15.20 -16.90 7.94
CA LYS A 248 -14.70 -17.72 9.04
C LYS A 248 -13.37 -18.40 8.65
N PRO A 249 -12.31 -18.31 9.47
CA PRO A 249 -11.02 -18.96 9.17
C PRO A 249 -11.11 -20.48 9.11
N GLY A 250 -10.59 -21.07 8.04
CA GLY A 250 -10.65 -22.52 7.77
C GLY A 250 -9.76 -22.97 6.62
N LYS A 251 -9.88 -24.25 6.25
CA LYS A 251 -9.17 -24.88 5.13
C LYS A 251 -10.06 -25.10 3.89
N SER A 252 -11.29 -24.60 3.93
CA SER A 252 -12.29 -24.72 2.87
C SER A 252 -11.87 -23.94 1.62
N ASP A 253 -12.25 -24.43 0.46
CA ASP A 253 -12.22 -23.70 -0.82
C ASP A 253 -13.52 -22.90 -1.07
N LYS A 254 -14.61 -23.29 -0.41
CA LYS A 254 -15.93 -22.66 -0.39
C LYS A 254 -16.07 -21.68 0.79
N LEU A 255 -16.97 -20.70 0.65
CA LEU A 255 -17.44 -19.86 1.77
C LEU A 255 -18.19 -20.69 2.82
N ALA A 256 -18.15 -20.29 4.09
CA ALA A 256 -19.05 -20.79 5.12
C ALA A 256 -20.42 -20.09 5.03
N LEU A 257 -21.48 -20.78 5.48
CA LEU A 257 -22.86 -20.27 5.47
C LEU A 257 -22.99 -18.89 6.17
N HIS A 258 -22.24 -18.67 7.24
CA HIS A 258 -22.26 -17.43 8.02
C HIS A 258 -20.84 -16.86 8.19
N ALA A 259 -20.77 -15.53 8.32
CA ALA A 259 -19.55 -14.82 8.71
C ALA A 259 -19.12 -15.14 10.15
N LEU A 260 -17.98 -14.60 10.59
CA LEU A 260 -17.61 -14.57 11.99
C LEU A 260 -18.70 -13.89 12.82
N THR A 261 -19.13 -14.56 13.89
CA THR A 261 -20.00 -13.93 14.88
C THR A 261 -19.22 -12.85 15.65
N ASP A 262 -19.89 -11.81 16.15
CA ASP A 262 -19.24 -10.71 16.87
C ASP A 262 -18.32 -11.19 18.02
N LYS A 263 -18.73 -12.27 18.72
CA LYS A 263 -17.97 -12.92 19.79
C LYS A 263 -16.68 -13.60 19.31
N GLU A 264 -16.60 -13.98 18.05
CA GLU A 264 -15.42 -14.61 17.44
C GLU A 264 -14.44 -13.61 16.81
N VAL A 265 -14.88 -12.41 16.41
CA VAL A 265 -14.04 -11.43 15.69
C VAL A 265 -12.69 -11.20 16.39
N ARG A 266 -12.71 -10.88 17.69
CA ARG A 266 -11.51 -10.63 18.51
C ARG A 266 -10.59 -11.85 18.69
N LYS A 267 -11.08 -13.08 18.53
CA LYS A 267 -10.26 -14.31 18.60
C LYS A 267 -9.28 -14.35 17.43
N TYR A 268 -9.70 -13.87 16.27
CA TYR A 268 -8.95 -13.90 15.01
C TYR A 268 -8.29 -12.56 14.69
N SER A 269 -8.96 -11.44 14.93
CA SER A 269 -8.42 -10.07 14.84
C SER A 269 -8.37 -9.39 16.22
N PRO A 270 -7.47 -9.81 17.15
CA PRO A 270 -7.30 -9.11 18.43
C PRO A 270 -6.73 -7.69 18.30
N ILE A 271 -6.20 -7.32 17.13
CA ILE A 271 -5.76 -5.97 16.76
C ILE A 271 -6.80 -5.33 15.84
N GLY A 272 -7.16 -4.08 16.09
CA GLY A 272 -8.02 -3.27 15.22
C GLY A 272 -7.21 -2.37 14.30
N SER A 273 -7.22 -2.59 12.98
CA SER A 273 -6.60 -1.65 12.04
C SER A 273 -7.56 -0.49 11.72
N MET A 274 -7.05 0.73 11.65
CA MET A 274 -7.84 1.90 11.24
C MET A 274 -6.94 3.01 10.69
N VAL A 275 -7.49 3.88 9.83
CA VAL A 275 -6.81 5.09 9.35
C VAL A 275 -7.29 6.27 10.21
N LEU A 276 -6.39 6.94 10.93
CA LEU A 276 -6.68 8.17 11.68
C LEU A 276 -6.44 9.40 10.79
N THR A 277 -5.37 9.32 9.99
CA THR A 277 -4.77 10.34 9.13
C THR A 277 -4.24 9.68 7.85
N SER A 278 -4.24 10.39 6.73
CA SER A 278 -3.64 9.94 5.48
C SER A 278 -3.02 11.11 4.71
N GLY A 279 -1.96 10.82 3.97
CA GLY A 279 -1.07 11.79 3.35
C GLY A 279 0.05 12.25 4.28
N CYS A 280 1.12 12.77 3.67
CA CYS A 280 2.33 13.15 4.39
C CYS A 280 2.99 14.35 3.68
N LYS A 281 3.42 15.37 4.45
CA LYS A 281 4.02 16.60 3.92
C LYS A 281 5.42 16.41 3.33
N PHE A 282 6.12 15.34 3.72
CA PHE A 282 7.47 15.03 3.24
C PHE A 282 7.44 14.50 1.80
N ARG A 283 8.52 14.73 1.06
CA ARG A 283 8.62 14.39 -0.38
C ARG A 283 9.79 13.44 -0.64
N CYS A 284 9.83 12.34 0.11
CA CYS A 284 10.91 11.35 0.06
C CYS A 284 10.92 10.65 -1.31
N SER A 285 12.07 10.57 -1.98
CA SER A 285 12.18 10.09 -3.38
C SER A 285 11.66 8.67 -3.61
N TYR A 286 11.85 7.78 -2.63
CA TYR A 286 11.43 6.38 -2.66
C TYR A 286 10.00 6.13 -2.11
N CYS A 287 9.25 7.18 -1.76
CA CYS A 287 7.96 7.06 -1.08
C CYS A 287 6.82 7.50 -2.01
N PRO A 288 5.84 6.62 -2.34
CA PRO A 288 4.75 6.95 -3.26
C PRO A 288 3.57 7.69 -2.59
N ILE A 289 3.45 7.58 -1.26
CA ILE A 289 2.39 8.17 -0.43
C ILE A 289 2.05 9.63 -0.78
N PRO A 290 3.02 10.56 -0.96
CA PRO A 290 2.73 11.97 -1.21
C PRO A 290 2.19 12.23 -2.63
N ALA A 291 2.41 11.30 -3.57
CA ALA A 291 1.88 11.37 -4.93
C ALA A 291 0.44 10.91 -4.98
N TYR A 292 0.17 9.71 -4.45
CA TYR A 292 -1.18 9.15 -4.35
C TYR A 292 -2.13 10.06 -3.56
N ASN A 293 -1.68 10.58 -2.41
CA ASN A 293 -2.46 11.56 -1.63
C ASN A 293 -2.51 12.96 -2.25
N GLN A 294 -2.01 13.16 -3.49
CA GLN A 294 -1.98 14.43 -4.21
C GLN A 294 -1.44 15.60 -3.36
N ARG A 295 -0.44 15.28 -2.53
CA ARG A 295 0.24 16.16 -1.55
C ARG A 295 -0.67 16.79 -0.49
N GLN A 296 -1.85 16.20 -0.25
CA GLN A 296 -2.77 16.56 0.83
C GLN A 296 -2.42 15.85 2.15
N HIS A 297 -3.02 16.30 3.25
CA HIS A 297 -3.07 15.61 4.53
C HIS A 297 -4.51 15.65 5.04
N ARG A 298 -5.12 14.47 5.19
CA ARG A 298 -6.55 14.24 5.35
C ARG A 298 -6.75 13.48 6.66
N VAL A 299 -7.73 13.84 7.47
CA VAL A 299 -7.82 13.35 8.85
C VAL A 299 -9.26 13.03 9.24
N LYS A 300 -9.44 12.18 10.25
CA LYS A 300 -10.67 12.08 11.02
C LYS A 300 -10.65 13.08 12.18
N THR A 301 -11.81 13.48 12.68
CA THR A 301 -11.90 14.19 13.97
C THR A 301 -11.63 13.26 15.14
N GLY A 302 -11.22 13.83 16.27
CA GLY A 302 -11.05 13.09 17.52
C GLY A 302 -12.33 12.37 17.96
N GLU A 303 -13.50 12.97 17.76
CA GLU A 303 -14.80 12.37 18.11
C GLU A 303 -15.12 11.17 17.20
N ARG A 304 -14.81 11.24 15.90
CA ARG A 304 -14.98 10.09 14.98
C ARG A 304 -14.04 8.94 15.35
N VAL A 305 -12.79 9.23 15.67
CA VAL A 305 -11.83 8.22 16.15
C VAL A 305 -12.31 7.59 17.45
N ALA A 306 -12.79 8.39 18.40
CA ALA A 306 -13.34 7.90 19.67
C ALA A 306 -14.57 7.00 19.47
N ALA A 307 -15.55 7.43 18.67
CA ALA A 307 -16.71 6.60 18.32
C ALA A 307 -16.29 5.28 17.67
N HIS A 308 -15.41 5.32 16.66
CA HIS A 308 -14.94 4.11 15.97
C HIS A 308 -14.20 3.14 16.90
N MET A 309 -13.26 3.62 17.73
CA MET A 309 -12.55 2.77 18.69
C MET A 309 -13.49 2.23 19.77
N GLY A 310 -14.38 3.07 20.29
CA GLY A 310 -15.33 2.72 21.35
C GLY A 310 -16.31 1.64 20.91
N ASP A 311 -16.94 1.79 19.74
CA ASP A 311 -17.96 0.86 19.26
C ASP A 311 -17.36 -0.49 18.82
N ILE A 312 -16.15 -0.46 18.25
CA ILE A 312 -15.37 -1.69 18.00
C ILE A 312 -15.01 -2.40 19.32
N ALA A 313 -14.64 -1.65 20.36
CA ALA A 313 -14.30 -2.20 21.66
C ALA A 313 -15.51 -2.74 22.43
N GLU A 314 -16.67 -2.12 22.28
CA GLU A 314 -17.93 -2.55 22.88
C GLU A 314 -18.49 -3.80 22.18
N ARG A 315 -18.63 -3.75 20.85
CA ARG A 315 -19.25 -4.85 20.07
C ARG A 315 -18.36 -6.09 19.94
N TYR A 316 -17.04 -5.90 19.75
CA TYR A 316 -16.11 -7.00 19.49
C TYR A 316 -15.12 -7.25 20.64
N GLY A 317 -14.95 -6.32 21.59
CA GLY A 317 -13.95 -6.45 22.65
C GLY A 317 -12.50 -6.18 22.22
N ILE A 318 -12.28 -5.66 21.00
CA ILE A 318 -10.94 -5.26 20.52
C ILE A 318 -10.52 -4.00 21.28
N GLN A 319 -9.39 -4.06 21.99
CA GLN A 319 -8.92 -2.98 22.86
C GLN A 319 -7.51 -2.49 22.53
N PHE A 320 -6.89 -3.05 21.48
CA PHE A 320 -5.63 -2.57 20.93
C PHE A 320 -5.80 -2.28 19.44
N PHE A 321 -5.40 -1.07 19.02
CA PHE A 321 -5.56 -0.58 17.66
C PHE A 321 -4.21 -0.26 17.03
N PHE A 322 -4.12 -0.41 15.70
CA PHE A 322 -3.00 0.06 14.90
C PHE A 322 -3.50 1.08 13.88
N GLY A 323 -3.03 2.31 14.02
CA GLY A 323 -3.17 3.39 13.07
C GLY A 323 -2.33 3.12 11.84
N ALA A 324 -2.99 2.78 10.73
CA ALA A 324 -2.39 2.67 9.41
C ALA A 324 -2.25 4.09 8.82
N ASP A 325 -1.41 4.89 9.46
CA ASP A 325 -1.24 6.32 9.23
C ASP A 325 0.03 6.60 8.46
N ASP A 326 -0.03 7.51 7.49
CA ASP A 326 1.13 7.90 6.68
C ASP A 326 2.17 8.74 7.47
N ASN A 327 1.72 9.48 8.50
CA ASN A 327 2.51 10.18 9.51
C ASN A 327 1.57 10.84 10.54
N PHE A 328 1.21 10.18 11.65
CA PHE A 328 0.20 10.67 12.61
C PHE A 328 0.57 12.03 13.26
N PHE A 329 1.85 12.36 13.35
CA PHE A 329 2.35 13.64 13.89
C PHE A 329 2.56 14.71 12.80
N ASN A 330 2.04 14.52 11.57
CA ASN A 330 2.21 15.44 10.44
C ASN A 330 1.69 16.86 10.73
N ASP A 331 0.57 16.98 11.44
CA ASP A 331 -0.02 18.25 11.88
C ASP A 331 -0.36 18.22 13.38
N THR A 332 0.19 19.18 14.14
CA THR A 332 0.08 19.24 15.61
C THR A 332 -1.36 19.43 16.08
N ALA A 333 -2.15 20.29 15.42
CA ALA A 333 -3.52 20.57 15.82
C ALA A 333 -4.42 19.34 15.60
N ARG A 334 -4.25 18.63 14.48
CA ARG A 334 -4.99 17.39 14.20
C ARG A 334 -4.55 16.21 15.08
N THR A 335 -3.26 16.11 15.43
CA THR A 335 -2.83 15.15 16.45
C THR A 335 -3.50 15.43 17.81
N MET A 336 -3.56 16.70 18.22
CA MET A 336 -4.12 17.07 19.53
C MET A 336 -5.63 16.91 19.62
N ASP A 337 -6.39 17.24 18.57
CA ASP A 337 -7.84 16.94 18.51
C ASP A 337 -8.14 15.47 18.83
N ILE A 338 -7.40 14.54 18.19
CA ILE A 338 -7.52 13.10 18.44
C ILE A 338 -7.05 12.72 19.84
N ALA A 339 -5.91 13.26 20.30
CA ALA A 339 -5.31 12.92 21.59
C ALA A 339 -6.15 13.41 22.79
N ASP A 340 -6.57 14.67 22.78
CA ASP A 340 -7.37 15.28 23.85
C ASP A 340 -8.76 14.67 23.90
N THR A 341 -9.38 14.37 22.75
CA THR A 341 -10.69 13.72 22.70
C THR A 341 -10.65 12.29 23.25
N LEU A 342 -9.67 11.47 22.86
CA LEU A 342 -9.50 10.13 23.43
C LEU A 342 -9.13 10.16 24.91
N ALA A 343 -8.34 11.14 25.37
CA ALA A 343 -8.01 11.32 26.79
C ALA A 343 -9.23 11.76 27.62
N ARG A 344 -10.10 12.60 27.05
CA ARG A 344 -11.37 13.06 27.63
C ARG A 344 -12.36 11.90 27.76
N HIS A 345 -12.65 11.18 26.68
CA HIS A 345 -13.52 9.98 26.73
C HIS A 345 -13.02 8.92 27.72
N LYS A 346 -11.70 8.77 27.90
CA LYS A 346 -11.10 7.89 28.93
C LYS A 346 -11.35 8.30 30.37
N LYS A 347 -11.48 9.60 30.63
CA LYS A 347 -11.80 10.16 31.94
C LYS A 347 -13.30 10.05 32.21
N ASP A 348 -14.11 10.32 31.19
CA ASP A 348 -15.55 10.51 31.32
C ASP A 348 -16.32 9.17 31.23
N ASP A 349 -15.92 8.24 30.35
CA ASP A 349 -16.30 6.83 30.38
C ASP A 349 -15.05 5.89 30.44
N PRO A 350 -14.49 5.67 31.64
CA PRO A 350 -13.38 4.75 31.83
C PRO A 350 -13.78 3.26 31.65
N LYS A 351 -15.08 2.92 31.52
CA LYS A 351 -15.54 1.54 31.31
C LYS A 351 -15.42 1.15 29.83
N LYS A 352 -15.90 2.00 28.91
CA LYS A 352 -15.74 1.81 27.45
C LYS A 352 -14.32 2.16 26.99
N PHE A 353 -13.76 3.29 27.44
CA PHE A 353 -12.51 3.83 26.88
C PHE A 353 -11.24 3.55 27.69
N GLY A 354 -11.34 3.33 29.01
CA GLY A 354 -10.16 3.25 29.91
C GLY A 354 -9.15 2.13 29.62
N ARG A 355 -9.52 1.13 28.82
CA ARG A 355 -8.67 0.01 28.40
C ARG A 355 -8.09 0.15 26.99
N LEU A 356 -8.52 1.14 26.21
CA LEU A 356 -8.10 1.32 24.83
C LEU A 356 -6.63 1.75 24.76
N LEU A 357 -5.86 1.08 23.92
CA LEU A 357 -4.47 1.40 23.61
C LEU A 357 -4.30 1.41 22.10
N TYR A 358 -3.42 2.26 21.57
CA TYR A 358 -3.12 2.26 20.14
C TYR A 358 -1.63 2.45 19.85
N ALA A 359 -1.25 2.09 18.63
CA ALA A 359 0.03 2.42 18.02
C ALA A 359 -0.21 3.03 16.63
N THR A 360 0.79 3.69 16.05
CA THR A 360 0.70 4.37 14.75
C THR A 360 2.12 4.64 14.20
N GLU A 361 2.26 5.28 13.04
CA GLU A 361 3.53 5.63 12.42
C GLU A 361 3.76 7.15 12.39
N ALA A 362 5.02 7.60 12.54
CA ALA A 362 5.39 9.01 12.45
C ALA A 362 6.86 9.22 12.04
N THR A 363 7.24 10.45 11.68
CA THR A 363 8.64 10.81 11.41
C THR A 363 9.43 11.15 12.68
N VAL A 364 10.76 10.96 12.63
CA VAL A 364 11.68 11.41 13.69
C VAL A 364 11.54 12.92 13.95
N HIS A 365 11.45 13.73 12.89
CA HIS A 365 11.32 15.18 12.99
C HIS A 365 10.05 15.60 13.73
N ASP A 366 8.90 15.06 13.33
CA ASP A 366 7.62 15.39 13.97
C ASP A 366 7.52 14.84 15.40
N SER A 367 8.15 13.70 15.69
CA SER A 367 8.22 13.16 17.06
C SER A 367 8.90 14.10 18.05
N ILE A 368 9.92 14.86 17.61
CA ILE A 368 10.57 15.91 18.43
C ILE A 368 9.66 17.13 18.53
N ARG A 369 9.03 17.55 17.42
CA ARG A 369 8.11 18.70 17.39
C ARG A 369 6.94 18.56 18.37
N MET A 370 6.48 17.33 18.64
CA MET A 370 5.41 17.06 19.61
C MET A 370 5.87 17.00 21.08
N GLN A 371 7.13 17.32 21.42
CA GLN A 371 7.73 17.07 22.74
C GLN A 371 6.87 17.48 23.96
N GLU A 372 6.26 18.67 23.92
CA GLU A 372 5.45 19.23 25.02
C GLU A 372 4.10 18.52 25.16
N HIS A 373 3.62 17.94 24.05
CA HIS A 373 2.35 17.24 23.94
C HIS A 373 2.46 15.74 24.23
N LEU A 374 3.65 15.13 24.15
CA LEU A 374 3.82 13.68 24.32
C LEU A 374 3.21 13.11 25.63
N PRO A 375 3.28 13.78 26.80
CA PRO A 375 2.59 13.30 28.00
C PRO A 375 1.07 13.23 27.82
N LYS A 376 0.46 14.24 27.17
CA LYS A 376 -0.98 14.28 26.90
C LYS A 376 -1.40 13.23 25.87
N ILE A 377 -0.58 13.06 24.83
CA ILE A 377 -0.73 11.99 23.83
C ILE A 377 -0.59 10.60 24.49
N ARG A 378 0.13 10.46 25.61
CA ARG A 378 0.18 9.19 26.34
C ARG A 378 -1.11 8.86 27.10
N GLU A 379 -1.83 9.87 27.60
CA GLU A 379 -3.15 9.70 28.24
C GLU A 379 -4.18 9.11 27.25
N SER A 380 -4.18 9.64 26.03
CA SER A 380 -5.09 9.21 24.93
C SER A 380 -5.01 7.69 24.68
N GLY A 381 -3.85 7.07 24.92
CA GLY A 381 -3.61 5.63 24.78
C GLY A 381 -2.53 5.25 23.80
N LEU A 382 -1.82 6.20 23.20
CA LEU A 382 -0.68 5.88 22.34
C LEU A 382 0.42 5.18 23.16
N ILE A 383 0.75 3.93 22.82
CA ILE A 383 1.78 3.14 23.52
C ILE A 383 3.04 2.89 22.68
N ALA A 384 2.97 3.05 21.36
CA ALA A 384 4.11 2.83 20.48
C ALA A 384 3.99 3.64 19.19
N VAL A 385 5.13 4.08 18.65
CA VAL A 385 5.23 4.79 17.37
C VAL A 385 6.26 4.10 16.50
N TRP A 386 5.86 3.67 15.30
CA TRP A 386 6.76 3.21 14.25
C TRP A 386 7.40 4.43 13.59
N MET A 387 8.72 4.48 13.60
CA MET A 387 9.50 5.67 13.25
C MET A 387 10.31 5.43 11.98
N GLY A 388 10.02 6.21 10.94
CA GLY A 388 10.85 6.28 9.73
C GLY A 388 12.20 6.95 10.03
N VAL A 389 13.17 6.15 10.50
CA VAL A 389 14.56 6.55 10.77
C VAL A 389 15.39 6.42 9.50
N GLU A 390 15.16 5.34 8.75
CA GLU A 390 15.85 4.90 7.52
C GLU A 390 17.33 4.58 7.74
N ASP A 391 18.12 5.58 8.12
CA ASP A 391 19.56 5.53 8.37
C ASP A 391 19.90 6.61 9.41
N LEU A 392 20.54 6.23 10.52
CA LEU A 392 20.95 7.18 11.57
C LEU A 392 21.94 8.24 11.07
N THR A 393 22.72 7.93 10.03
CA THR A 393 23.75 8.84 9.51
C THR A 393 23.19 9.88 8.53
N GLY A 394 21.94 9.76 8.10
CA GLY A 394 21.31 10.69 7.15
C GLY A 394 21.98 10.72 5.77
N THR A 395 22.71 9.67 5.42
CA THR A 395 23.45 9.51 4.15
C THR A 395 22.54 9.04 3.02
N LEU A 396 21.62 8.11 3.30
CA LEU A 396 20.67 7.61 2.31
C LEU A 396 19.51 8.57 2.06
N VAL A 397 18.94 9.15 3.13
CA VAL A 397 17.76 10.01 3.06
C VAL A 397 17.90 11.18 4.02
N LYS A 398 17.76 12.41 3.52
CA LYS A 398 17.73 13.63 4.35
C LYS A 398 16.30 14.10 4.59
N LYS A 399 15.62 13.52 5.59
CA LYS A 399 14.33 14.00 6.14
C LYS A 399 14.52 15.04 7.25
N GLY A 400 15.75 15.47 7.50
CA GLY A 400 16.12 16.31 8.64
C GLY A 400 16.43 15.51 9.93
N GLN A 401 16.48 14.18 9.85
CA GLN A 401 16.92 13.29 10.92
C GLN A 401 18.46 13.16 10.99
N SER A 402 18.94 12.71 12.13
CA SER A 402 20.36 12.41 12.44
C SER A 402 20.41 11.45 13.63
N GLU A 403 21.58 10.92 13.98
CA GLU A 403 21.75 10.09 15.18
C GLU A 403 21.30 10.85 16.44
N SER A 404 21.78 12.09 16.62
CA SER A 404 21.41 12.95 17.75
C SER A 404 19.90 13.15 17.88
N LYS A 405 19.23 13.53 16.78
CA LYS A 405 17.76 13.73 16.74
C LYS A 405 16.99 12.43 16.95
N THR A 406 17.49 11.30 16.45
CA THR A 406 16.84 10.00 16.66
C THR A 406 16.94 9.60 18.13
N LEU A 407 18.10 9.81 18.76
CA LEU A 407 18.29 9.57 20.20
C LEU A 407 17.45 10.51 21.07
N GLU A 408 17.31 11.78 20.67
CA GLU A 408 16.44 12.77 21.28
C GLU A 408 14.96 12.35 21.21
N ALA A 409 14.45 12.03 20.01
CA ALA A 409 13.09 11.51 19.82
C ALA A 409 12.83 10.24 20.65
N PHE A 410 13.80 9.32 20.70
CA PHE A 410 13.73 8.12 21.54
C PHE A 410 13.66 8.44 23.03
N LYS A 411 14.46 9.40 23.51
CA LYS A 411 14.43 9.88 24.90
C LYS A 411 13.06 10.47 25.22
N LEU A 412 12.58 11.40 24.39
CA LEU A 412 11.29 12.09 24.56
C LEU A 412 10.11 11.11 24.61
N LEU A 413 9.98 10.23 23.62
CA LEU A 413 8.93 9.21 23.57
C LEU A 413 8.98 8.26 24.78
N ARG A 414 10.17 7.75 25.13
CA ARG A 414 10.30 6.84 26.28
C ARG A 414 10.07 7.52 27.62
N SER A 415 10.46 8.79 27.78
CA SER A 415 10.11 9.61 28.95
C SER A 415 8.61 9.87 29.07
N ALA A 416 7.90 10.00 27.94
CA ALA A 416 6.43 10.06 27.90
C ALA A 416 5.75 8.68 27.99
N GLY A 417 6.46 7.57 28.20
CA GLY A 417 5.85 6.25 28.31
C GLY A 417 5.40 5.61 26.98
N ILE A 418 5.90 6.11 25.85
CA ILE A 418 5.62 5.65 24.48
C ILE A 418 6.85 4.88 23.95
N ALA A 419 6.64 3.74 23.29
CA ALA A 419 7.71 2.92 22.75
C ALA A 419 8.11 3.34 21.31
N PRO A 420 9.33 3.85 21.07
CA PRO A 420 9.83 4.09 19.72
C PRO A 420 10.23 2.77 19.04
N ILE A 421 9.69 2.49 17.86
CA ILE A 421 9.98 1.32 17.04
C ILE A 421 10.68 1.77 15.74
N PRO A 422 12.00 1.63 15.60
CA PRO A 422 12.72 2.12 14.42
C PRO A 422 12.47 1.25 13.18
N MET A 423 12.18 1.94 12.07
CA MET A 423 12.17 1.39 10.71
C MET A 423 13.44 1.87 9.99
N MET A 424 14.19 0.92 9.42
CA MET A 424 15.51 1.11 8.83
C MET A 424 15.57 0.58 7.39
N MET A 425 16.43 1.19 6.56
CA MET A 425 16.68 0.82 5.18
C MET A 425 18.17 0.46 4.99
N HIS A 426 18.47 -0.80 4.69
CA HIS A 426 19.81 -1.25 4.28
C HIS A 426 20.04 -0.95 2.79
N HIS A 427 21.28 -0.64 2.42
CA HIS A 427 21.65 -0.26 1.05
C HIS A 427 23.10 -0.64 0.69
N ASP A 428 23.45 -0.50 -0.60
CA ASP A 428 24.69 -1.04 -1.15
C ASP A 428 25.99 -0.45 -0.57
N THR A 429 25.98 0.81 -0.17
CA THR A 429 27.16 1.45 0.44
C THR A 429 27.27 1.18 1.95
N GLN A 430 26.19 0.79 2.63
CA GLN A 430 26.22 0.52 4.07
C GLN A 430 26.93 -0.81 4.39
N PRO A 431 27.98 -0.82 5.24
CA PRO A 431 28.63 -2.06 5.65
C PRO A 431 27.84 -2.78 6.75
N LEU A 432 28.27 -4.01 7.09
CA LEU A 432 27.73 -4.73 8.25
C LEU A 432 28.11 -4.02 9.56
N ILE A 433 29.41 -3.73 9.71
CA ILE A 433 30.04 -3.04 10.84
C ILE A 433 30.91 -1.91 10.28
N SER A 434 30.97 -0.79 10.99
CA SER A 434 31.93 0.29 10.76
C SER A 434 32.79 0.53 12.01
N TRP A 435 34.06 0.87 11.80
CA TRP A 435 34.97 1.28 12.87
C TRP A 435 34.99 2.81 12.98
N GLY A 436 35.14 3.34 14.19
CA GLY A 436 35.16 4.80 14.48
C GLY A 436 33.86 5.58 14.18
N THR A 437 32.86 4.95 13.57
CA THR A 437 31.61 5.58 13.12
C THR A 437 30.41 4.64 13.32
N ASN A 438 29.19 5.20 13.34
CA ASN A 438 27.94 4.44 13.42
C ASN A 438 27.29 4.17 12.05
N TYR A 439 28.09 4.01 10.99
CA TYR A 439 27.57 3.82 9.64
C TYR A 439 27.02 2.39 9.39
N GLY A 440 27.70 1.35 9.87
CA GLY A 440 27.31 -0.05 9.67
C GLY A 440 26.01 -0.42 10.39
N ILE A 441 25.20 -1.29 9.76
CA ILE A 441 23.85 -1.62 10.26
C ILE A 441 23.87 -2.21 11.70
N ILE A 442 24.91 -2.96 12.06
CA ILE A 442 25.08 -3.50 13.42
C ILE A 442 25.40 -2.39 14.44
N ASN A 443 26.18 -1.38 14.05
CA ASN A 443 26.43 -0.21 14.88
C ASN A 443 25.10 0.54 15.15
N GLN A 444 24.32 0.80 14.10
CA GLN A 444 23.05 1.53 14.19
C GLN A 444 22.03 0.78 15.07
N LEU A 445 21.84 -0.52 14.86
CA LEU A 445 20.98 -1.35 15.70
C LEU A 445 21.49 -1.46 17.16
N GLY A 446 22.81 -1.35 17.36
CA GLY A 446 23.42 -1.28 18.69
C GLY A 446 23.06 0.02 19.42
N VAL A 447 23.15 1.16 18.74
CA VAL A 447 22.74 2.49 19.23
C VAL A 447 21.24 2.50 19.56
N LEU A 448 20.39 2.05 18.63
CA LEU A 448 18.93 2.00 18.79
C LEU A 448 18.50 1.08 19.96
N ARG A 449 19.11 -0.10 20.10
CA ARG A 449 18.83 -1.01 21.23
C ARG A 449 19.32 -0.45 22.57
N LYS A 450 20.46 0.26 22.59
CA LYS A 450 20.93 0.99 23.79
C LYS A 450 19.91 2.05 24.21
N ALA A 451 19.47 2.89 23.26
CA ALA A 451 18.48 3.96 23.45
C ALA A 451 17.10 3.45 23.92
N GLY A 452 16.70 2.26 23.45
CA GLY A 452 15.59 1.51 24.04
C GLY A 452 14.61 0.85 23.05
N ALA A 453 15.00 0.67 21.79
CA ALA A 453 14.20 -0.09 20.81
C ALA A 453 13.83 -1.48 21.36
N LEU A 454 12.53 -1.77 21.44
CA LEU A 454 12.00 -3.10 21.81
C LEU A 454 11.98 -4.06 20.62
N TYR A 455 11.63 -3.52 19.45
CA TYR A 455 11.53 -4.18 18.17
C TYR A 455 12.29 -3.34 17.13
N THR A 456 12.48 -3.85 15.92
CA THR A 456 13.05 -3.08 14.80
C THR A 456 12.54 -3.66 13.48
N GLN A 457 12.43 -2.82 12.47
CA GLN A 457 12.25 -3.19 11.08
C GLN A 457 13.51 -2.82 10.31
N VAL A 458 14.03 -3.75 9.50
CA VAL A 458 15.16 -3.52 8.60
C VAL A 458 14.82 -4.15 7.25
N LEU A 459 14.68 -3.33 6.22
CA LEU A 459 14.43 -3.76 4.84
C LEU A 459 15.58 -3.30 3.93
N MET A 460 15.84 -4.01 2.85
CA MET A 460 16.67 -3.53 1.74
C MET A 460 15.93 -2.43 0.98
N LEU A 461 16.68 -1.46 0.45
CA LEU A 461 16.19 -0.54 -0.57
C LEU A 461 15.84 -1.31 -1.86
N THR A 462 14.55 -1.39 -2.18
CA THR A 462 13.97 -2.00 -3.39
C THR A 462 13.30 -0.95 -4.27
N PRO A 463 12.99 -1.26 -5.56
CA PRO A 463 12.16 -0.39 -6.39
C PRO A 463 10.78 -0.21 -5.75
N ALA A 464 10.48 1.00 -5.28
CA ALA A 464 9.18 1.34 -4.71
C ALA A 464 8.26 1.91 -5.81
N THR A 465 7.28 1.12 -6.25
CA THR A 465 6.27 1.51 -7.25
C THR A 465 5.54 2.80 -6.85
N GLY A 466 5.27 3.66 -7.82
CA GLY A 466 4.63 4.98 -7.60
C GLY A 466 5.54 6.07 -7.01
N SER A 467 6.82 5.77 -6.77
CA SER A 467 7.80 6.72 -6.25
C SER A 467 8.66 7.36 -7.34
N LYS A 468 9.24 8.52 -7.03
CA LYS A 468 10.19 9.22 -7.93
C LYS A 468 11.40 8.36 -8.29
N TRP A 469 11.91 7.59 -7.32
CA TRP A 469 13.05 6.70 -7.50
C TRP A 469 12.73 5.53 -8.46
N TYR A 470 11.46 5.14 -8.63
CA TYR A 470 11.10 3.84 -9.26
C TYR A 470 11.87 3.55 -10.56
N GLU A 471 11.80 4.45 -11.55
CA GLU A 471 12.52 4.32 -12.83
C GLU A 471 14.04 4.33 -12.68
N GLU A 472 14.60 5.14 -11.79
CA GLU A 472 16.04 5.22 -11.51
C GLU A 472 16.60 3.89 -10.98
N THR A 473 15.78 3.08 -10.31
CA THR A 473 16.15 1.70 -9.93
C THR A 473 16.53 0.86 -11.15
N PHE A 474 15.81 1.01 -12.26
CA PHE A 474 15.96 0.20 -13.46
C PHE A 474 17.02 0.82 -14.39
N SER A 475 16.86 2.11 -14.74
CA SER A 475 17.75 2.80 -15.68
C SER A 475 19.19 2.94 -15.17
N SER A 476 19.38 3.05 -13.85
CA SER A 476 20.72 3.05 -13.26
C SER A 476 21.31 1.64 -13.05
N GLY A 477 20.56 0.59 -13.41
CA GLY A 477 20.98 -0.81 -13.30
C GLY A 477 21.01 -1.38 -11.88
N LEU A 478 20.21 -0.84 -10.94
CA LEU A 478 20.14 -1.36 -9.57
C LEU A 478 19.27 -2.64 -9.50
N ALA A 479 18.10 -2.65 -10.15
CA ALA A 479 17.12 -3.74 -10.14
C ALA A 479 17.56 -5.00 -10.89
N PHE A 480 17.12 -6.17 -10.41
CA PHE A 480 17.31 -7.46 -11.09
C PHE A 480 16.10 -7.81 -11.96
N SER A 481 16.33 -8.50 -13.08
CA SER A 481 15.29 -9.16 -13.89
C SER A 481 15.24 -10.67 -13.59
N THR A 482 16.40 -11.32 -13.58
CA THR A 482 16.54 -12.73 -13.21
C THR A 482 17.72 -12.95 -12.26
N VAL A 483 17.65 -14.02 -11.45
CA VAL A 483 18.77 -14.56 -10.67
C VAL A 483 18.80 -16.07 -10.88
N ASN A 484 19.93 -16.59 -11.38
CA ASN A 484 20.11 -17.99 -11.73
C ASN A 484 19.04 -18.52 -12.73
N GLY A 485 18.56 -17.65 -13.63
CA GLY A 485 17.52 -17.98 -14.60
C GLY A 485 16.08 -17.94 -14.05
N GLU A 486 15.87 -17.64 -12.77
CA GLU A 486 14.53 -17.38 -12.21
C GLU A 486 14.20 -15.90 -12.24
N GLU A 487 13.01 -15.53 -12.71
CA GLU A 487 12.48 -14.17 -12.64
C GLU A 487 12.24 -13.70 -11.18
N ILE A 488 12.13 -12.39 -10.98
CA ILE A 488 11.76 -11.81 -9.68
C ILE A 488 10.25 -11.92 -9.45
N GLU A 489 9.82 -13.07 -8.93
CA GLU A 489 8.45 -13.30 -8.40
C GLU A 489 8.03 -12.16 -7.43
N PRO A 490 6.82 -11.54 -7.55
CA PRO A 490 6.46 -10.33 -6.81
C PRO A 490 6.57 -10.40 -5.28
N TYR A 491 6.39 -11.57 -4.65
CA TYR A 491 6.57 -11.73 -3.20
C TYR A 491 8.01 -11.47 -2.72
N ARG A 492 8.99 -11.46 -3.63
CA ARG A 492 10.40 -11.12 -3.37
C ARG A 492 10.61 -9.59 -3.33
N VAL A 493 9.66 -8.78 -3.78
CA VAL A 493 9.76 -7.30 -3.83
C VAL A 493 9.18 -6.64 -2.56
N ASP A 494 9.40 -7.27 -1.40
CA ASP A 494 8.91 -6.80 -0.08
C ASP A 494 9.99 -6.08 0.75
N GLY A 495 11.24 -6.04 0.27
CA GLY A 495 12.39 -5.48 0.97
C GLY A 495 13.12 -6.47 1.88
N ASN A 496 12.61 -7.68 2.14
CA ASN A 496 13.36 -8.70 2.88
C ASN A 496 14.29 -9.52 1.97
N TYR A 497 14.01 -9.56 0.67
CA TYR A 497 14.90 -10.14 -0.34
C TYR A 497 15.69 -9.04 -1.05
N VAL A 498 16.98 -9.29 -1.28
CA VAL A 498 17.82 -8.44 -2.15
C VAL A 498 17.48 -8.75 -3.60
N VAL A 499 16.57 -7.95 -4.16
CA VAL A 499 16.17 -7.96 -5.59
C VAL A 499 16.70 -6.74 -6.37
N ALA A 500 17.45 -5.88 -5.69
CA ALA A 500 18.04 -4.66 -6.25
C ALA A 500 19.37 -4.38 -5.53
N SER A 501 20.49 -4.40 -6.26
CA SER A 501 21.84 -4.14 -5.72
C SER A 501 22.89 -4.00 -6.84
N LYS A 502 23.72 -2.96 -6.78
CA LYS A 502 24.95 -2.78 -7.58
C LYS A 502 26.18 -3.38 -6.89
N HIS A 503 26.02 -3.93 -5.68
CA HIS A 503 27.14 -4.51 -4.94
C HIS A 503 27.74 -5.69 -5.70
N ALA A 504 29.07 -5.78 -5.79
CA ALA A 504 29.77 -6.85 -6.54
C ALA A 504 29.52 -8.28 -5.97
N ARG A 505 28.91 -8.37 -4.78
CA ARG A 505 28.43 -9.60 -4.14
C ARG A 505 27.09 -9.31 -3.45
N PRO A 506 25.94 -9.39 -4.13
CA PRO A 506 24.64 -9.03 -3.53
C PRO A 506 24.21 -9.96 -2.39
N TRP A 507 24.65 -11.23 -2.40
CA TRP A 507 24.41 -12.16 -1.31
C TRP A 507 24.91 -11.67 0.05
N MET A 508 25.97 -10.84 0.09
CA MET A 508 26.46 -10.26 1.35
C MET A 508 25.47 -9.26 1.94
N LYS A 509 24.62 -8.61 1.11
CA LYS A 509 23.53 -7.74 1.59
C LYS A 509 22.37 -8.55 2.14
N GLN A 510 22.05 -9.70 1.54
CA GLN A 510 21.06 -10.64 2.08
C GLN A 510 21.54 -11.21 3.43
N LEU A 511 22.83 -11.57 3.52
CA LEU A 511 23.46 -12.01 4.75
C LEU A 511 23.49 -10.90 5.81
N ASN A 512 23.74 -9.64 5.43
CA ASN A 512 23.71 -8.51 6.36
C ASN A 512 22.34 -8.34 7.02
N LEU A 513 21.23 -8.47 6.28
CA LEU A 513 19.87 -8.42 6.83
C LEU A 513 19.65 -9.53 7.88
N LEU A 514 20.09 -10.75 7.58
CA LEU A 514 19.99 -11.90 8.48
C LEU A 514 20.85 -11.71 9.74
N ILE A 515 22.10 -11.26 9.60
CA ILE A 515 22.96 -10.95 10.76
C ILE A 515 22.40 -9.76 11.56
N ALA A 516 21.80 -8.76 10.90
CA ALA A 516 21.16 -7.62 11.57
C ALA A 516 19.98 -8.04 12.44
N TYR A 517 19.07 -8.88 11.92
CA TYR A 517 17.96 -9.42 12.72
C TYR A 517 18.43 -10.41 13.80
N THR A 518 19.42 -11.27 13.54
CA THR A 518 20.01 -12.17 14.55
C THR A 518 20.77 -11.42 15.65
N TYR A 519 21.45 -10.33 15.29
CA TYR A 519 22.03 -9.41 16.26
C TYR A 519 20.94 -8.72 17.08
N PHE A 520 19.78 -8.41 16.49
CA PHE A 520 18.69 -7.75 17.22
C PHE A 520 17.91 -8.69 18.15
N PHE A 521 17.59 -9.90 17.68
CA PHE A 521 16.78 -10.94 18.34
C PHE A 521 17.62 -12.21 18.58
N ASN A 522 18.01 -12.48 19.83
CA ASN A 522 18.78 -13.69 20.18
C ASN A 522 18.59 -14.09 21.66
N PRO A 523 18.93 -15.34 22.05
CA PRO A 523 18.72 -15.82 23.41
C PRO A 523 19.46 -15.02 24.48
N LEU A 524 20.67 -14.54 24.19
CA LEU A 524 21.45 -13.72 25.13
C LEU A 524 20.74 -12.39 25.43
N ARG A 525 20.19 -11.73 24.40
CA ARG A 525 19.37 -10.52 24.58
C ARG A 525 18.02 -10.80 25.25
N MET A 526 17.41 -11.96 25.01
CA MET A 526 16.19 -12.38 25.71
C MET A 526 16.46 -12.57 27.21
N LEU A 527 17.54 -13.27 27.58
CA LEU A 527 17.95 -13.46 28.97
C LEU A 527 18.32 -12.13 29.64
N TRP A 528 19.09 -11.28 28.96
CA TRP A 528 19.41 -9.93 29.44
C TRP A 528 18.15 -9.08 29.67
N ALA A 529 17.14 -9.20 28.81
CA ALA A 529 15.87 -8.49 28.92
C ALA A 529 14.99 -8.96 30.10
N ILE A 530 15.23 -10.12 30.70
CA ILE A 530 14.52 -10.54 31.93
C ILE A 530 14.99 -9.69 33.12
N PHE A 531 16.28 -9.36 33.18
CA PHE A 531 16.87 -8.59 34.28
C PHE A 531 16.87 -7.08 34.01
N PHE A 532 17.19 -6.67 32.78
CA PHE A 532 17.36 -5.27 32.36
C PHE A 532 16.48 -4.89 31.16
N PRO A 533 15.14 -5.04 31.24
CA PRO A 533 14.23 -4.80 30.13
C PRO A 533 14.20 -3.33 29.70
N LYS A 534 14.17 -3.10 28.39
CA LYS A 534 13.88 -1.78 27.81
C LYS A 534 12.40 -1.38 27.93
N SER A 535 11.52 -2.33 28.26
CA SER A 535 10.07 -2.16 28.41
C SER A 535 9.63 -1.56 29.75
N ASN A 536 10.55 -1.27 30.66
CA ASN A 536 10.27 -0.45 31.85
C ASN A 536 10.07 1.02 31.45
N LEU A 537 8.93 1.31 30.83
CA LEU A 537 8.45 2.63 30.44
C LEU A 537 7.47 3.18 31.49
N PRO A 538 7.41 4.52 31.68
CA PRO A 538 6.34 5.19 32.41
C PRO A 538 4.95 4.72 31.97
N HIS A 539 4.04 4.61 32.93
CA HIS A 539 2.63 4.27 32.75
C HIS A 539 2.31 2.90 32.08
N LEU A 540 3.31 2.08 31.76
CA LEU A 540 3.09 0.78 31.08
C LEU A 540 2.72 -0.35 32.06
N ALA A 541 2.97 -0.16 33.36
CA ALA A 541 2.55 -1.08 34.43
C ALA A 541 1.24 -0.65 35.13
N ASP A 542 0.65 0.48 34.73
CA ASP A 542 -0.43 1.13 35.47
C ASP A 542 -1.76 0.38 35.34
N GLU A 543 -2.71 0.68 36.23
CA GLU A 543 -3.98 -0.04 36.32
C GLU A 543 -5.01 0.55 35.35
N THR A 544 -5.00 0.03 34.12
CA THR A 544 -5.88 0.36 32.98
C THR A 544 -7.36 -0.03 33.17
N ARG A 545 -7.93 0.12 34.37
CA ARG A 545 -9.35 -0.10 34.66
C ARG A 545 -9.89 1.07 35.49
N PRO A 546 -11.20 1.35 35.45
CA PRO A 546 -11.84 2.34 36.33
C PRO A 546 -11.38 2.16 37.78
N ALA A 547 -11.05 3.27 38.46
CA ALA A 547 -10.62 3.24 39.86
C ALA A 547 -11.65 2.54 40.76
N GLU A 548 -12.95 2.69 40.45
CA GLU A 548 -14.05 1.96 41.10
C GLU A 548 -13.94 0.43 41.03
N GLU A 549 -13.59 -0.14 39.87
CA GLU A 549 -13.40 -1.60 39.71
C GLU A 549 -12.30 -2.12 40.66
N ILE A 550 -11.37 -1.25 41.03
CA ILE A 550 -10.15 -1.59 41.78
C ILE A 550 -10.32 -1.29 43.27
N ALA A 551 -11.04 -0.23 43.64
CA ALA A 551 -11.48 0.03 44.99
C ALA A 551 -12.34 -1.11 45.55
N LYS A 552 -13.19 -1.70 44.70
CA LYS A 552 -14.04 -2.87 45.00
C LYS A 552 -13.26 -4.20 45.17
N LEU A 553 -11.93 -4.21 45.01
CA LEU A 553 -11.10 -5.42 45.19
C LEU A 553 -10.39 -5.44 46.56
N PRO A 554 -10.42 -6.57 47.29
CA PRO A 554 -9.61 -6.78 48.50
C PRO A 554 -8.13 -6.48 48.27
N TRP A 555 -7.45 -5.94 49.29
CA TRP A 555 -6.06 -5.47 49.18
C TRP A 555 -5.10 -6.53 48.61
N ARG A 556 -5.25 -7.80 49.01
CA ARG A 556 -4.45 -8.92 48.47
C ARG A 556 -4.62 -9.08 46.95
N LYS A 557 -5.84 -8.91 46.42
CA LYS A 557 -6.11 -8.95 44.98
C LYS A 557 -5.55 -7.71 44.26
N ARG A 558 -5.58 -6.52 44.90
CA ARG A 558 -4.94 -5.30 44.36
C ARG A 558 -3.42 -5.45 44.26
N ALA A 559 -2.77 -5.89 45.34
CA ALA A 559 -1.32 -6.13 45.38
C ALA A 559 -0.87 -7.20 44.37
N MET A 560 -1.57 -8.35 44.32
CA MET A 560 -1.29 -9.42 43.35
C MET A 560 -1.46 -8.96 41.89
N ARG A 561 -2.44 -8.09 41.60
CA ARG A 561 -2.61 -7.48 40.26
C ARG A 561 -1.47 -6.52 39.92
N TRP A 562 -1.05 -5.67 40.85
CA TRP A 562 0.10 -4.79 40.66
C TRP A 562 1.39 -5.57 40.40
N LEU A 563 1.67 -6.61 41.21
CA LEU A 563 2.78 -7.54 41.00
C LEU A 563 2.70 -8.20 39.61
N LYS A 564 1.52 -8.69 39.20
CA LYS A 564 1.32 -9.31 37.87
C LYS A 564 1.49 -8.31 36.72
N ARG A 565 1.10 -7.04 36.89
CA ARG A 565 1.36 -5.97 35.91
C ARG A 565 2.85 -5.66 35.82
N LYS A 566 3.53 -5.42 36.94
CA LYS A 566 5.00 -5.20 36.98
C LYS A 566 5.78 -6.37 36.37
N ALA A 567 5.43 -7.62 36.71
CA ALA A 567 6.04 -8.81 36.12
C ALA A 567 5.78 -8.91 34.60
N LYS A 568 4.57 -8.58 34.12
CA LYS A 568 4.29 -8.52 32.68
C LYS A 568 5.12 -7.43 31.98
N THR A 569 5.26 -6.25 32.57
CA THR A 569 6.07 -5.14 32.03
C THR A 569 7.55 -5.49 31.98
N GLN A 570 8.06 -6.14 33.04
CA GLN A 570 9.45 -6.64 33.12
C GLN A 570 9.72 -7.71 32.03
N LEU A 571 8.80 -8.66 31.84
CA LEU A 571 8.96 -9.75 30.86
C LEU A 571 8.58 -9.36 29.42
N LEU A 572 8.03 -8.17 29.17
CA LEU A 572 7.54 -7.77 27.85
C LEU A 572 8.66 -7.71 26.79
N ASP A 573 9.81 -7.15 27.14
CA ASP A 573 10.99 -7.09 26.25
C ASP A 573 11.51 -8.50 25.92
N ALA A 574 11.59 -9.40 26.90
CA ALA A 574 11.94 -10.80 26.67
C ALA A 574 10.90 -11.55 25.81
N ALA A 575 9.60 -11.26 25.97
CA ALA A 575 8.55 -11.83 25.14
C ALA A 575 8.63 -11.33 23.68
N ILE A 576 8.94 -10.04 23.47
CA ILE A 576 9.18 -9.47 22.13
C ILE A 576 10.43 -10.09 21.48
N GLN A 577 11.50 -10.32 22.25
CA GLN A 577 12.68 -11.05 21.77
C GLN A 577 12.34 -12.48 21.35
N CYS A 578 11.49 -13.20 22.10
CA CYS A 578 11.03 -14.54 21.75
C CYS A 578 10.20 -14.56 20.45
N VAL A 579 9.23 -13.63 20.31
CA VAL A 579 8.43 -13.49 19.08
C VAL A 579 9.31 -13.11 17.87
N GLY A 580 10.29 -12.22 18.07
CA GLY A 580 11.25 -11.85 17.03
C GLY A 580 12.13 -13.02 16.59
N MET A 581 12.60 -13.86 17.52
CA MET A 581 13.34 -15.09 17.17
C MET A 581 12.49 -16.11 16.41
N ALA A 582 11.20 -16.26 16.76
CA ALA A 582 10.28 -17.11 16.02
C ALA A 582 10.06 -16.58 14.58
N GLY A 583 9.91 -15.26 14.42
CA GLY A 583 9.83 -14.62 13.10
C GLY A 583 11.12 -14.73 12.29
N LEU A 584 12.27 -14.65 12.95
CA LEU A 584 13.59 -14.82 12.36
C LEU A 584 13.82 -16.24 11.83
N PHE A 585 13.35 -17.27 12.52
CA PHE A 585 13.36 -18.66 12.01
C PHE A 585 12.60 -18.79 10.69
N HIS A 586 11.40 -18.21 10.59
CA HIS A 586 10.67 -18.12 9.31
C HIS A 586 11.49 -17.35 8.26
N THR A 587 12.03 -16.19 8.62
CA THR A 587 12.81 -15.33 7.70
C THR A 587 14.02 -16.07 7.12
N TYR A 588 14.80 -16.78 7.94
CA TYR A 588 15.88 -17.66 7.48
C TYR A 588 15.37 -18.75 6.52
N ARG A 589 14.30 -19.48 6.89
CA ARG A 589 13.72 -20.55 6.06
C ARG A 589 13.27 -20.06 4.68
N HIS A 590 12.83 -18.81 4.58
CA HIS A 590 12.36 -18.19 3.34
C HIS A 590 13.48 -17.54 2.50
N THR A 591 14.55 -17.04 3.13
CA THR A 591 15.59 -16.23 2.44
C THR A 591 16.93 -16.92 2.22
N ILE A 592 17.28 -18.01 2.93
CA ILE A 592 18.56 -18.73 2.72
C ILE A 592 18.66 -19.25 1.28
N GLY A 593 17.59 -19.83 0.73
CA GLY A 593 17.58 -20.32 -0.66
C GLY A 593 17.83 -19.21 -1.68
N TRP A 594 17.32 -18.00 -1.43
CA TRP A 594 17.61 -16.82 -2.24
C TRP A 594 19.05 -16.35 -2.09
N MET A 595 19.56 -16.30 -0.86
CA MET A 595 20.96 -15.94 -0.58
C MET A 595 21.93 -16.86 -1.33
N LEU A 596 21.67 -18.17 -1.38
CA LEU A 596 22.49 -19.13 -2.12
C LEU A 596 22.42 -18.90 -3.64
N LYS A 597 21.25 -18.61 -4.21
CA LYS A 597 21.11 -18.22 -5.63
C LYS A 597 21.89 -16.95 -5.96
N LEU A 598 21.97 -15.99 -5.03
CA LEU A 598 22.81 -14.78 -5.15
C LEU A 598 24.33 -15.05 -4.97
N VAL A 599 24.75 -16.24 -4.50
CA VAL A 599 26.17 -16.65 -4.42
C VAL A 599 26.63 -17.29 -5.72
N THR A 600 25.84 -18.21 -6.28
CA THR A 600 26.24 -19.06 -7.42
C THR A 600 25.67 -18.63 -8.76
N GLY A 601 24.57 -17.88 -8.77
CA GLY A 601 23.81 -17.57 -9.97
C GLY A 601 24.29 -16.37 -10.75
N ARG A 602 24.14 -16.44 -12.08
CA ARG A 602 24.16 -15.25 -12.94
C ARG A 602 23.01 -14.33 -12.53
N ILE A 603 23.29 -13.04 -12.36
CA ILE A 603 22.29 -12.01 -12.09
C ILE A 603 22.13 -11.18 -13.36
N GLU A 604 20.89 -11.06 -13.82
CA GLU A 604 20.52 -10.20 -14.95
C GLU A 604 19.75 -9.00 -14.42
N ARG A 605 19.88 -7.85 -15.11
CA ARG A 605 19.41 -6.55 -14.61
C ARG A 605 18.28 -6.03 -15.48
N ALA A 606 17.22 -5.57 -14.83
CA ALA A 606 16.07 -4.99 -15.50
C ALA A 606 16.40 -3.55 -15.93
N ALA A 607 16.51 -3.31 -17.23
CA ALA A 607 16.91 -2.01 -17.81
C ALA A 607 15.79 -0.95 -17.79
N ALA A 608 14.53 -1.38 -17.68
CA ALA A 608 13.33 -0.55 -17.62
C ALA A 608 12.36 -1.11 -16.56
N PRO A 609 11.46 -0.29 -15.98
CA PRO A 609 10.38 -0.77 -15.13
C PRO A 609 9.38 -1.65 -15.91
N PRO A 610 8.52 -2.42 -15.22
CA PRO A 610 7.36 -3.05 -15.84
C PRO A 610 6.46 -1.99 -16.48
N ILE A 611 6.21 -2.13 -17.78
CA ILE A 611 5.26 -1.31 -18.55
C ILE A 611 4.04 -2.13 -18.94
N SER A 612 2.91 -1.48 -19.23
CA SER A 612 1.79 -2.16 -19.88
C SER A 612 2.18 -2.65 -21.27
N ARG A 613 1.97 -3.95 -21.53
CA ARG A 613 2.07 -4.57 -22.85
C ARG A 613 0.83 -4.31 -23.72
N LEU A 614 -0.32 -4.04 -23.08
CA LEU A 614 -1.52 -3.54 -23.75
C LEU A 614 -1.39 -2.01 -23.95
N PRO A 615 -1.84 -1.45 -25.07
CA PRO A 615 -1.97 -0.01 -25.23
C PRO A 615 -2.83 0.61 -24.13
N MET A 616 -2.49 1.84 -23.73
CA MET A 616 -3.24 2.59 -22.72
C MET A 616 -3.53 4.01 -23.22
N ARG A 617 -4.80 4.42 -23.22
CA ARG A 617 -5.24 5.76 -23.62
C ARG A 617 -6.31 6.31 -22.65
N ASP A 618 -6.48 7.63 -22.64
CA ASP A 618 -7.65 8.25 -22.01
C ASP A 618 -8.91 8.09 -22.89
N PRO A 619 -10.14 8.36 -22.39
CA PRO A 619 -11.37 8.21 -23.17
C PRO A 619 -11.46 9.09 -24.43
N ALA A 620 -10.69 10.18 -24.51
CA ALA A 620 -10.61 11.05 -25.69
C ALA A 620 -9.53 10.61 -26.69
N GLY A 621 -8.84 9.49 -26.42
CA GLY A 621 -7.75 8.97 -27.25
C GLY A 621 -6.37 9.57 -26.94
N GLY A 622 -6.26 10.38 -25.89
CA GLY A 622 -5.00 10.97 -25.42
C GLY A 622 -4.19 10.04 -24.50
N PRO A 623 -3.09 10.54 -23.91
CA PRO A 623 -2.19 9.74 -23.09
C PRO A 623 -2.80 9.39 -21.72
N ALA A 624 -2.94 8.08 -21.44
CA ALA A 624 -3.37 7.57 -20.14
C ALA A 624 -2.50 8.07 -18.98
N ALA A 625 -3.12 8.42 -17.85
CA ALA A 625 -2.44 8.97 -16.67
C ALA A 625 -1.51 7.98 -15.95
N HIS A 626 -1.77 6.68 -16.12
CA HIS A 626 -0.96 5.59 -15.57
C HIS A 626 0.03 5.01 -16.61
N ALA A 627 0.02 5.45 -17.87
CA ALA A 627 0.97 4.97 -18.88
C ALA A 627 2.40 5.41 -18.56
N LEU A 628 3.37 4.55 -18.90
CA LEU A 628 4.80 4.81 -18.72
C LEU A 628 5.48 5.13 -20.06
N PRO A 629 6.64 5.81 -20.06
CA PRO A 629 7.48 5.93 -21.24
C PRO A 629 7.79 4.54 -21.83
N GLY A 630 7.34 4.30 -23.06
CA GLY A 630 7.48 3.01 -23.75
C GLY A 630 6.26 2.08 -23.68
N THR A 631 5.20 2.41 -22.93
CA THR A 631 3.89 1.74 -23.07
C THR A 631 3.42 1.77 -24.53
N ALA A 632 2.82 0.67 -25.01
CA ALA A 632 2.38 0.56 -26.40
C ALA A 632 1.38 1.68 -26.78
N THR A 633 1.57 2.27 -27.96
CA THR A 633 0.75 3.39 -28.47
C THR A 633 -0.22 2.99 -29.59
N GLN A 634 -0.14 1.75 -30.07
CA GLN A 634 -1.03 1.18 -31.09
C GLN A 634 -1.32 -0.27 -30.77
N VAL A 635 -2.54 -0.73 -31.05
CA VAL A 635 -2.89 -2.15 -31.08
C VAL A 635 -2.02 -2.82 -32.15
N GLN A 636 -1.27 -3.87 -31.78
CA GLN A 636 -0.56 -4.67 -32.76
C GLN A 636 -1.57 -5.48 -33.57
N SER A 637 -1.96 -4.96 -34.72
CA SER A 637 -2.62 -5.74 -35.78
C SER A 637 -1.76 -6.98 -36.03
N THR A 638 -2.33 -8.15 -35.74
CA THR A 638 -1.73 -9.43 -36.08
C THR A 638 -1.60 -9.49 -37.58
N ARG A 639 -0.36 -9.54 -38.07
CA ARG A 639 -0.06 -9.56 -39.51
C ARG A 639 -0.86 -10.68 -40.19
N THR A 640 -1.76 -10.30 -41.10
CA THR A 640 -2.02 -11.15 -42.25
C THR A 640 -0.67 -11.42 -42.91
N VAL A 641 -0.31 -12.70 -42.98
CA VAL A 641 0.85 -13.11 -43.78
C VAL A 641 0.39 -13.07 -45.22
N ASP A 642 0.51 -11.90 -45.84
CA ASP A 642 0.30 -11.75 -47.27
C ASP A 642 1.29 -12.68 -47.98
N LEU A 643 0.76 -13.74 -48.60
CA LEU A 643 1.52 -14.68 -49.39
C LEU A 643 2.07 -13.93 -50.61
N ILE A 644 3.37 -13.61 -50.57
CA ILE A 644 4.06 -12.96 -51.69
C ILE A 644 3.99 -13.90 -52.90
N SER A 645 3.11 -13.57 -53.84
CA SER A 645 3.00 -14.23 -55.13
C SER A 645 4.33 -14.10 -55.89
N ILE A 646 4.99 -15.23 -56.12
CA ILE A 646 6.22 -15.28 -56.91
C ILE A 646 5.84 -15.37 -58.40
N GLU A 647 5.90 -14.24 -59.11
CA GLU A 647 5.88 -14.24 -60.57
C GLU A 647 7.26 -14.65 -61.14
N PRO A 648 7.31 -15.34 -62.30
CA PRO A 648 8.54 -15.92 -62.83
C PRO A 648 9.46 -14.89 -63.50
N ALA A 649 10.77 -15.16 -63.47
CA ALA A 649 11.79 -14.27 -64.01
C ALA A 649 11.76 -14.17 -65.56
N PRO A 650 11.98 -12.96 -66.14
CA PRO A 650 12.14 -12.78 -67.58
C PRO A 650 13.50 -13.30 -68.07
N GLN A 651 13.54 -13.75 -69.34
CA GLN A 651 14.73 -14.32 -69.96
C GLN A 651 15.70 -13.26 -70.53
N LEU A 652 16.95 -13.68 -70.73
CA LEU A 652 18.04 -12.84 -71.28
C LEU A 652 17.71 -12.22 -72.65
N LEU A 653 18.20 -10.99 -72.90
CA LEU A 653 19.18 -10.83 -73.98
C LEU A 653 20.17 -9.66 -73.77
N GLN A 654 21.31 -9.83 -74.41
CA GLN A 654 22.61 -9.17 -74.35
C GLN A 654 22.76 -7.67 -74.76
N LEU A 655 23.94 -7.14 -74.37
CA LEU A 655 24.84 -6.17 -75.07
C LEU A 655 24.72 -4.64 -74.85
N SER A 656 25.72 -4.12 -74.10
CA SER A 656 26.55 -2.91 -74.30
C SER A 656 26.05 -1.74 -75.18
N LEU A 657 26.21 -0.47 -74.78
CA LEU A 657 27.52 0.18 -74.57
C LEU A 657 27.47 1.35 -73.56
N ALA A 658 28.63 1.81 -73.08
CA ALA A 658 28.75 2.91 -72.14
C ALA A 658 29.68 4.04 -72.65
N SER A 659 29.09 5.20 -72.93
CA SER A 659 29.73 6.53 -72.91
C SER A 659 28.62 7.60 -72.88
N GLY A 660 28.76 8.76 -72.24
CA GLY A 660 29.83 9.21 -71.34
C GLY A 660 30.45 10.56 -71.70
N MET A 661 29.65 11.65 -71.81
CA MET A 661 30.18 13.02 -71.89
C MET A 661 29.12 14.12 -71.69
N GLY A 662 29.44 15.13 -70.87
CA GLY A 662 29.17 16.55 -71.18
C GLY A 662 27.91 17.25 -70.62
N ALA A 663 28.07 18.56 -70.36
CA ALA A 663 27.07 19.61 -70.05
C ALA A 663 26.24 19.42 -68.74
N GLU A 664 26.20 20.30 -67.75
CA GLU A 664 26.21 21.78 -67.66
C GLU A 664 25.08 22.52 -68.41
N ARG A 665 24.16 23.18 -67.68
CA ARG A 665 24.04 24.66 -67.59
C ARG A 665 22.79 25.15 -66.82
N SER A 666 22.94 26.32 -66.18
CA SER A 666 21.87 27.25 -65.72
C SER A 666 20.95 26.74 -64.58
N ALA A 667 20.60 27.47 -63.50
CA ALA A 667 20.46 28.91 -63.23
C ALA A 667 19.29 29.59 -64.02
N ALA A 668 18.42 30.42 -63.46
CA ALA A 668 18.21 30.91 -62.09
C ALA A 668 16.69 31.21 -61.91
N SER A 669 16.13 31.65 -60.77
CA SER A 669 16.72 32.15 -59.52
C SER A 669 15.93 31.59 -58.31
N ALA A 670 15.58 32.22 -57.17
CA ALA A 670 15.51 33.62 -56.74
C ALA A 670 15.91 33.77 -55.25
N THR A 671 16.11 35.01 -54.79
CA THR A 671 16.47 35.36 -53.41
C THR A 671 15.49 36.34 -52.79
N GLN A 672 15.21 36.19 -51.49
CA GLN A 672 15.32 37.31 -50.54
C GLN A 672 15.41 36.80 -49.10
N ALA A 673 16.15 37.55 -48.28
CA ALA A 673 16.32 37.36 -46.85
C ALA A 673 16.68 38.72 -46.24
N ASN A 674 16.44 38.93 -44.93
CA ASN A 674 17.38 39.71 -44.14
C ASN A 674 17.29 39.52 -42.62
N GLN A 675 18.30 40.07 -41.94
CA GLN A 675 18.69 39.85 -40.54
C GLN A 675 18.00 40.79 -39.54
N PRO A 676 18.02 40.48 -38.23
CA PRO A 676 17.87 41.44 -37.13
C PRO A 676 19.22 41.94 -36.58
N THR A 677 19.22 43.08 -35.88
CA THR A 677 20.42 43.75 -35.31
C THR A 677 20.36 43.94 -33.77
N SER A 678 21.50 44.32 -33.17
CA SER A 678 21.73 44.59 -31.73
C SER A 678 21.68 46.12 -31.41
N ALA A 679 21.99 46.72 -30.24
CA ALA A 679 22.65 46.30 -28.97
C ALA A 679 22.38 47.31 -27.79
N SER A 680 22.90 47.04 -26.57
CA SER A 680 23.06 47.95 -25.38
C SER A 680 21.79 48.50 -24.68
N GLY A 681 21.78 49.03 -23.42
CA GLY A 681 22.79 49.24 -22.35
C GLY A 681 22.15 49.37 -20.93
N PRO A 682 22.89 49.67 -19.82
CA PRO A 682 22.49 49.23 -18.45
C PRO A 682 22.33 50.27 -17.30
N ALA A 683 21.86 49.79 -16.12
CA ALA A 683 21.98 50.34 -14.73
C ALA A 683 21.02 51.51 -14.33
N PRO A 684 20.79 51.83 -13.01
CA PRO A 684 21.49 51.40 -11.77
C PRO A 684 20.57 50.92 -10.59
N GLU A 685 21.03 51.10 -9.34
CA GLU A 685 20.65 50.39 -8.09
C GLU A 685 19.53 51.02 -7.22
N SER A 686 18.98 50.24 -6.28
CA SER A 686 18.60 50.74 -4.93
C SER A 686 18.64 49.61 -3.86
N ALA A 687 18.73 49.99 -2.57
CA ALA A 687 19.14 49.11 -1.45
C ALA A 687 18.03 48.91 -0.36
N PRO A 688 18.18 47.99 0.63
CA PRO A 688 17.05 47.43 1.38
C PRO A 688 16.71 48.11 2.72
N ALA A 689 15.47 47.91 3.20
CA ALA A 689 15.01 48.29 4.53
C ALA A 689 15.01 47.11 5.53
N ARG A 690 15.05 47.41 6.84
CA ARG A 690 15.07 46.44 7.95
C ARG A 690 13.77 46.46 8.78
N ARG A 691 13.61 45.42 9.61
CA ARG A 691 12.81 45.30 10.87
C ARG A 691 12.29 46.64 11.46
N ALA A 692 11.13 46.72 12.11
CA ALA A 692 10.76 45.90 13.26
C ALA A 692 9.30 46.10 13.75
N ALA A 693 8.69 45.01 14.23
CA ALA A 693 7.73 44.93 15.35
C ALA A 693 7.62 43.44 15.74
#